data_AF-A0A1W0AAE1-F1
#
_entry.id   AF-A0A1W0AAE1-F1
#
_cell.length_a   1.000
_cell.length_b   1.000
_cell.length_c   1.000
_cell.angle_alpha   90.00
_cell.angle_beta   90.00
_cell.angle_gamma   90.00
#
_symmetry.space_group_name_H-M   'P 1'
#
loop_
_entity.id
_entity.type
_entity.pdbx_description
1 polymer ?
#
loop_
_entity_poly.entity_id
_entity_poly.type
_entity_poly.pdbx_seq_one_letter_code
_entity_poly.pdbx_strand_id
1 'polypeptide(L)'
;MEEAHEHVTWTENTPLLASPAHTLDVKLEVSSSVRDNQAKWKNLAESDMEKNSTAQDMANDIDQDLAELKANSLFDDRLPSRMSRVSMSMSRSMADSPIKMPNSVNKYMVAAAFMLDGIHGRKIGYRIDMVSLRLSAMFHSNWYRHLYNVIALFCCSLAFFERVQYSTHYLWIEVVCLVMFGVDIYIRYIMSSDITKKQFRKREPWATVRLAMLLLTILDIALYFAKVGFAQNRMSRMFRPFILIARRRNVRIVFGSCLRALKDVFVVIALEFCLIGFVGLIGFCLFADTSIILKVPYFSTITDSLYNILLISSCMPAMIPVMLPYFQDSEWSAIFFVIFILLSHFFLAKLTIAVSYRTYKKNTESMLYKRLQKRKIALRKAFDILKEEGCSHIEGKDGMIVSLYSWVAICQYLKPHWSEEEAQIVFYSVDEDRHDVVDFAQFMELSSCLVNANISKRTRHSIQVTGMHKWQHRVRSLLLAETKIFGYPVVYSELVVGFLIILSIIQATQVNNYALTYSLNHTWRLIGVVLLSLFTLEIALKLFAFGYDEFFHRPFCQLDLMIAVVGWAFYALTSLLPGFPIVFYDLALAIRSLRVIKLLNLFPPFHSILWTMSRILPLVTQLILVILSVVYAFAILAQANYGNILATFPEELKGKAATWYASRQEFQFDTFERALITMFEVATLACWNIVMDAAYLVTRSASTRIFFFTFRLTIGNILLPIFTGFLVESFSSNQKPVEKEETSSATTQMLPVIVDAMGVPDVTKLPRTSHVKYKMSFQRRASDIQSAMFDFSKPKSSQDVQLQQLKQQLNLVTVTKDKELQALRNDLEISRQLVASLQKQRSSSSMSSEGSVSSRSRPPRSSNHSATSSLVRHD
;
A
#
# COMPACT_ATOMS: atom_id res chain seq x y z
N MET A 1 -53.79 -60.05 52.56
CA MET A 1 -52.40 -60.28 52.05
C MET A 1 -52.39 -59.98 50.55
N GLU A 2 -52.84 -58.80 50.11
CA GLU A 2 -52.35 -57.44 50.46
C GLU A 2 -50.90 -57.23 50.08
N GLU A 3 -50.71 -56.85 48.82
CA GLU A 3 -49.63 -55.97 48.42
C GLU A 3 -50.06 -54.53 48.77
N ALA A 4 -49.26 -53.83 49.57
CA ALA A 4 -49.55 -52.46 49.99
C ALA A 4 -48.72 -51.45 49.18
N HIS A 5 -49.40 -50.44 48.66
CA HIS A 5 -48.80 -49.27 48.02
C HIS A 5 -47.99 -48.43 49.02
N GLU A 6 -46.94 -47.76 48.54
CA GLU A 6 -46.73 -46.36 48.93
C GLU A 6 -46.06 -45.52 47.84
N HIS A 7 -46.55 -44.30 47.64
CA HIS A 7 -46.03 -43.33 46.68
C HIS A 7 -44.94 -42.48 47.34
N VAL A 8 -43.81 -42.26 46.64
CA VAL A 8 -42.83 -41.24 47.05
C VAL A 8 -42.98 -39.99 46.18
N THR A 9 -43.47 -38.92 46.79
CA THR A 9 -43.60 -37.58 46.21
C THR A 9 -42.26 -36.84 46.22
N TRP A 10 -41.98 -36.09 45.15
CA TRP A 10 -40.81 -35.21 45.06
C TRP A 10 -41.10 -33.84 45.68
N THR A 11 -40.38 -33.44 46.73
CA THR A 11 -40.13 -32.01 47.06
C THR A 11 -38.92 -31.81 47.98
N GLU A 12 -37.97 -31.03 47.46
CA GLU A 12 -37.19 -29.97 48.13
C GLU A 12 -36.03 -30.25 49.12
N ASN A 13 -35.03 -29.35 48.98
CA ASN A 13 -34.01 -28.91 49.95
C ASN A 13 -32.75 -29.78 50.18
N THR A 14 -31.81 -29.70 49.24
CA THR A 14 -30.36 -29.51 49.54
C THR A 14 -29.68 -28.64 48.46
N PRO A 15 -28.67 -27.82 48.80
CA PRO A 15 -28.17 -26.77 47.90
C PRO A 15 -27.14 -27.30 46.90
N LEU A 16 -27.57 -27.52 45.66
CA LEU A 16 -26.69 -27.73 44.50
C LEU A 16 -26.45 -26.41 43.76
N LEU A 17 -25.28 -25.78 43.95
CA LEU A 17 -24.49 -25.07 42.92
C LEU A 17 -23.31 -24.30 43.55
N ALA A 18 -22.28 -25.05 43.95
CA ALA A 18 -20.91 -24.56 43.97
C ALA A 18 -20.09 -25.43 43.01
N SER A 19 -20.39 -25.36 41.71
CA SER A 19 -19.59 -26.01 40.67
C SER A 19 -18.28 -25.23 40.48
N PRO A 20 -17.10 -25.85 40.64
CA PRO A 20 -15.84 -25.19 40.29
C PRO A 20 -15.82 -24.87 38.79
N ALA A 21 -15.14 -23.77 38.44
CA ALA A 21 -15.10 -23.26 37.08
C ALA A 21 -14.65 -24.34 36.08
N HIS A 22 -15.45 -24.59 35.04
CA HIS A 22 -15.08 -25.52 33.98
C HIS A 22 -13.84 -25.02 33.25
N THR A 23 -12.71 -25.70 33.46
CA THR A 23 -11.45 -25.44 32.76
C THR A 23 -11.57 -25.83 31.29
N LEU A 24 -11.93 -24.85 30.46
CA LEU A 24 -12.04 -24.96 29.02
C LEU A 24 -10.63 -25.13 28.41
N ASP A 25 -10.26 -26.37 28.14
CA ASP A 25 -8.96 -26.77 27.57
C ASP A 25 -8.85 -26.34 26.09
N VAL A 26 -8.63 -25.03 25.89
CA VAL A 26 -8.64 -24.35 24.60
C VAL A 26 -7.23 -24.23 24.06
N LYS A 27 -6.98 -24.95 22.96
CA LYS A 27 -5.76 -24.77 22.17
C LYS A 27 -5.95 -23.68 21.11
N LEU A 28 -5.24 -22.57 21.29
CA LEU A 28 -5.19 -21.44 20.36
C LEU A 28 -3.97 -21.56 19.43
N GLU A 29 -4.21 -21.58 18.12
CA GLU A 29 -3.16 -21.49 17.09
C GLU A 29 -3.03 -20.04 16.58
N VAL A 30 -1.94 -19.34 16.93
CA VAL A 30 -1.62 -17.98 16.47
C VAL A 30 -0.57 -18.04 15.35
N SER A 31 -0.86 -17.47 14.17
CA SER A 31 0.12 -17.48 13.07
C SER A 31 1.33 -16.57 13.33
N SER A 32 2.53 -16.99 12.90
CA SER A 32 3.76 -16.18 12.93
C SER A 32 3.57 -14.76 12.40
N SER A 33 2.78 -14.64 11.33
CA SER A 33 2.46 -13.37 10.69
C SER A 33 1.71 -12.37 11.58
N VAL A 34 1.04 -12.82 12.65
CA VAL A 34 0.41 -11.95 13.65
C VAL A 34 1.51 -11.33 14.53
N ARG A 35 2.38 -12.20 15.07
CA ARG A 35 3.44 -11.84 16.03
C ARG A 35 4.50 -10.93 15.41
N ASP A 36 4.95 -11.22 14.19
CA ASP A 36 5.84 -10.34 13.41
C ASP A 36 5.27 -8.92 13.31
N ASN A 37 3.96 -8.81 13.05
CA ASN A 37 3.28 -7.53 12.98
C ASN A 37 3.14 -6.90 14.37
N GLN A 38 2.72 -7.64 15.40
CA GLN A 38 2.60 -7.15 16.78
C GLN A 38 3.91 -6.52 17.26
N ALA A 39 5.03 -7.25 17.15
CA ALA A 39 6.37 -6.76 17.50
C ALA A 39 6.74 -5.49 16.71
N LYS A 40 6.45 -5.45 15.40
CA LYS A 40 6.68 -4.25 14.58
C LYS A 40 5.82 -3.07 15.04
N TRP A 41 4.55 -3.27 15.37
CA TRP A 41 3.66 -2.20 15.88
C TRP A 41 4.03 -1.74 17.30
N LYS A 42 4.54 -2.63 18.15
CA LYS A 42 5.02 -2.34 19.51
C LYS A 42 6.24 -1.41 19.47
N ASN A 43 7.29 -1.82 18.76
CA ASN A 43 8.51 -1.02 18.57
C ASN A 43 8.21 0.36 17.93
N LEU A 44 7.25 0.43 17.00
CA LEU A 44 6.79 1.67 16.37
C LEU A 44 5.89 2.55 17.26
N ALA A 45 5.38 2.03 18.37
CA ALA A 45 4.63 2.80 19.36
C ALA A 45 5.53 3.36 20.48
N GLU A 46 6.69 2.74 20.71
CA GLU A 46 7.66 3.11 21.75
C GLU A 46 8.57 4.29 21.35
N SER A 47 8.86 4.48 20.05
CA SER A 47 9.61 5.65 19.56
C SER A 47 8.94 6.99 19.94
N ASP A 48 9.72 7.94 20.46
CA ASP A 48 9.24 9.27 20.84
C ASP A 48 8.61 10.02 19.66
N MET A 49 7.35 10.43 19.83
CA MET A 49 6.55 11.08 18.78
C MET A 49 6.32 12.56 19.12
N GLU A 50 6.44 13.44 18.11
CA GLU A 50 6.26 14.89 18.24
C GLU A 50 4.95 15.25 18.98
N LYS A 51 5.07 16.01 20.07
CA LYS A 51 3.94 16.37 20.95
C LYS A 51 2.89 17.29 20.30
N ASN A 52 3.24 17.99 19.22
CA ASN A 52 2.42 19.04 18.61
C ASN A 52 1.79 18.55 17.29
N SER A 53 0.60 17.95 17.36
CA SER A 53 -0.10 17.37 16.21
C SER A 53 -1.59 17.67 16.32
N THR A 54 -2.25 18.02 15.21
CA THR A 54 -3.71 18.28 15.19
C THR A 54 -4.56 17.08 15.65
N ALA A 55 -3.98 15.88 15.71
CA ALA A 55 -4.64 14.72 16.31
C ALA A 55 -4.56 14.70 17.85
N GLN A 56 -3.50 15.28 18.43
CA GLN A 56 -3.35 15.50 19.86
C GLN A 56 -4.26 16.66 20.30
N ASP A 57 -4.26 17.79 19.59
CA ASP A 57 -5.11 18.95 19.91
C ASP A 57 -6.59 18.52 20.01
N MET A 58 -7.10 17.81 18.98
CA MET A 58 -8.48 17.32 18.94
C MET A 58 -8.78 16.22 19.98
N ALA A 59 -7.76 15.57 20.53
CA ALA A 59 -7.92 14.58 21.62
C ALA A 59 -7.84 15.23 23.01
N ASN A 60 -7.13 16.35 23.15
CA ASN A 60 -7.11 17.15 24.38
C ASN A 60 -8.45 17.89 24.56
N ASP A 61 -9.04 18.43 23.48
CA ASP A 61 -10.39 19.01 23.50
C ASP A 61 -11.43 18.01 24.06
N ILE A 62 -11.27 16.72 23.71
CA ILE A 62 -12.16 15.65 24.15
C ILE A 62 -12.05 15.38 25.64
N ASP A 63 -10.92 15.69 26.29
CA ASP A 63 -10.83 15.58 27.75
C ASP A 63 -11.76 16.58 28.45
N GLN A 64 -11.94 17.77 27.86
CA GLN A 64 -12.91 18.75 28.34
C GLN A 64 -14.35 18.26 28.12
N ASP A 65 -14.70 17.82 26.90
CA ASP A 65 -16.01 17.24 26.59
C ASP A 65 -16.35 16.05 27.53
N LEU A 66 -15.36 15.19 27.84
CA LEU A 66 -15.50 14.06 28.77
C LEU A 66 -15.63 14.50 30.23
N ALA A 67 -14.92 15.53 30.67
CA ALA A 67 -15.02 16.06 32.02
C ALA A 67 -16.40 16.69 32.27
N GLU A 68 -16.94 17.44 31.30
CA GLU A 68 -18.29 18.00 31.36
C GLU A 68 -19.36 16.89 31.41
N LEU A 69 -19.21 15.81 30.64
CA LEU A 69 -20.14 14.66 30.69
C LEU A 69 -20.06 13.88 32.02
N LYS A 70 -18.87 13.74 32.61
CA LYS A 70 -18.69 13.14 33.94
C LYS A 70 -19.30 14.00 35.05
N ALA A 71 -19.06 15.31 35.03
CA ALA A 71 -19.60 16.26 36.01
C ALA A 71 -21.13 16.29 36.02
N ASN A 72 -21.77 16.13 34.86
CA ASN A 72 -23.23 16.10 34.71
C ASN A 72 -23.88 14.71 34.94
N SER A 73 -23.12 13.71 35.41
CA SER A 73 -23.55 12.31 35.60
C SER A 73 -24.22 11.64 34.38
N LEU A 74 -23.87 12.09 33.16
CA LEU A 74 -24.47 11.60 31.91
C LEU A 74 -23.86 10.30 31.36
N PHE A 75 -22.83 9.77 32.03
CA PHE A 75 -22.28 8.45 31.74
C PHE A 75 -23.11 7.35 32.41
N ASP A 76 -23.70 6.47 31.60
CA ASP A 76 -24.35 5.26 32.11
C ASP A 76 -23.31 4.14 32.21
N ASP A 77 -22.99 3.73 33.45
CA ASP A 77 -22.12 2.60 33.78
C ASP A 77 -22.79 1.24 33.60
N ARG A 78 -24.11 1.20 33.33
CA ARG A 78 -24.88 -0.05 33.25
C ARG A 78 -24.48 -0.92 32.05
N LEU A 79 -24.59 -2.23 32.26
CA LEU A 79 -24.32 -3.28 31.28
C LEU A 79 -25.12 -3.11 29.98
N PRO A 80 -24.57 -3.53 28.82
CA PRO A 80 -25.38 -3.75 27.62
C PRO A 80 -26.51 -4.75 27.91
N SER A 81 -27.73 -4.42 27.48
CA SER A 81 -28.97 -5.15 27.77
C SER A 81 -29.04 -6.61 27.30
N ARG A 82 -27.97 -7.13 26.66
CA ARG A 82 -27.85 -8.53 26.24
C ARG A 82 -27.40 -9.46 27.37
N MET A 83 -26.77 -8.91 28.42
CA MET A 83 -26.15 -9.66 29.52
C MET A 83 -27.11 -9.92 30.70
N SER A 84 -28.24 -9.21 30.78
CA SER A 84 -29.20 -9.26 31.89
C SER A 84 -30.12 -10.50 31.90
N ARG A 85 -29.60 -11.68 31.53
CA ARG A 85 -30.36 -12.95 31.57
C ARG A 85 -29.72 -14.04 32.45
N VAL A 86 -28.58 -13.77 33.09
CA VAL A 86 -27.90 -14.70 34.01
C VAL A 86 -27.37 -13.95 35.24
N SER A 87 -28.29 -13.50 36.10
CA SER A 87 -28.08 -13.21 37.54
C SER A 87 -29.35 -12.55 38.12
N MET A 88 -30.36 -13.37 38.45
CA MET A 88 -31.57 -12.87 39.12
C MET A 88 -31.74 -13.53 40.49
N SER A 89 -30.94 -13.05 41.45
CA SER A 89 -31.10 -13.34 42.87
C SER A 89 -31.25 -12.03 43.66
N MET A 90 -32.49 -11.80 44.12
CA MET A 90 -32.91 -10.91 45.21
C MET A 90 -31.93 -9.83 45.72
N SER A 91 -32.15 -8.59 45.27
CA SER A 91 -32.09 -7.43 46.16
C SER A 91 -33.31 -6.53 45.91
N ARG A 92 -34.24 -6.53 46.87
CA ARG A 92 -35.54 -5.85 46.77
C ARG A 92 -35.44 -4.43 47.32
N SER A 93 -34.73 -3.56 46.61
CA SER A 93 -34.62 -2.14 46.95
C SER A 93 -34.22 -1.31 45.71
N MET A 94 -35.22 -0.76 45.01
CA MET A 94 -35.13 0.49 44.23
C MET A 94 -36.51 0.83 43.66
N ALA A 95 -37.41 1.26 44.53
CA ALA A 95 -38.53 2.10 44.12
C ALA A 95 -38.03 3.54 44.12
N ASP A 96 -37.49 3.99 42.98
CA ASP A 96 -37.54 5.37 42.49
C ASP A 96 -36.73 5.45 41.20
N SER A 97 -37.44 5.57 40.07
CA SER A 97 -36.84 5.78 38.76
C SER A 97 -36.79 7.27 38.43
N PRO A 98 -35.62 7.93 38.42
CA PRO A 98 -35.52 9.22 37.78
C PRO A 98 -35.76 9.07 36.28
N ILE A 99 -36.51 10.01 35.73
CA ILE A 99 -36.89 10.13 34.32
C ILE A 99 -35.67 9.91 33.43
N LYS A 100 -35.79 9.04 32.41
CA LYS A 100 -34.74 8.84 31.39
C LYS A 100 -34.42 10.17 30.69
N MET A 101 -33.33 10.82 31.09
CA MET A 101 -32.73 11.92 30.32
C MET A 101 -32.39 11.40 28.92
N PRO A 102 -32.81 12.07 27.82
CA PRO A 102 -32.72 11.52 26.46
C PRO A 102 -31.29 11.35 25.91
N ASN A 103 -30.26 11.75 26.66
CA ASN A 103 -28.88 11.89 26.22
C ASN A 103 -27.84 11.08 27.01
N SER A 104 -28.21 10.12 27.87
CA SER A 104 -27.19 9.31 28.57
C SER A 104 -26.37 8.45 27.59
N VAL A 105 -25.04 8.41 27.78
CA VAL A 105 -24.11 7.72 26.89
C VAL A 105 -23.34 6.66 27.66
N ASN A 106 -23.37 5.42 27.16
CA ASN A 106 -22.67 4.30 27.79
C ASN A 106 -21.15 4.39 27.56
N LYS A 107 -20.35 4.29 28.63
CA LYS A 107 -18.88 4.42 28.56
C LYS A 107 -18.21 3.43 27.60
N TYR A 108 -18.69 2.18 27.56
CA TYR A 108 -18.15 1.12 26.71
C TYR A 108 -18.37 1.40 25.23
N MET A 109 -19.48 2.06 24.88
CA MET A 109 -19.74 2.49 23.50
C MET A 109 -18.77 3.60 23.03
N VAL A 110 -18.41 4.55 23.91
CA VAL A 110 -17.43 5.60 23.61
C VAL A 110 -16.03 5.01 23.46
N ALA A 111 -15.62 4.16 24.41
CA ALA A 111 -14.34 3.48 24.36
C ALA A 111 -14.20 2.58 23.11
N ALA A 112 -15.25 1.82 22.77
CA ALA A 112 -15.30 1.03 21.53
C ALA A 112 -15.15 1.88 20.27
N ALA A 113 -15.79 3.06 20.21
CA ALA A 113 -15.64 3.99 19.09
C ALA A 113 -14.20 4.51 18.98
N PHE A 114 -13.58 4.91 20.09
CA PHE A 114 -12.18 5.38 20.13
C PHE A 114 -11.20 4.26 19.74
N MET A 115 -11.40 3.03 20.21
CA MET A 115 -10.63 1.86 19.76
C MET A 115 -10.77 1.64 18.26
N LEU A 116 -12.00 1.64 17.73
CA LEU A 116 -12.27 1.46 16.30
C LEU A 116 -11.59 2.54 15.45
N ASP A 117 -11.60 3.79 15.92
CA ASP A 117 -10.94 4.91 15.26
C ASP A 117 -9.41 4.81 15.35
N GLY A 118 -8.86 4.39 16.48
CA GLY A 118 -7.43 4.12 16.67
C GLY A 118 -6.91 3.00 15.78
N ILE A 119 -7.64 1.88 15.71
CA ILE A 119 -7.41 0.76 14.78
C ILE A 119 -7.32 1.25 13.33
N HIS A 120 -8.24 2.11 12.92
CA HIS A 120 -8.23 2.71 11.58
C HIS A 120 -7.28 3.93 11.47
N GLY A 121 -6.59 4.33 12.53
CA GLY A 121 -5.72 5.50 12.62
C GLY A 121 -6.40 6.81 12.20
N ARG A 122 -7.67 7.00 12.58
CA ARG A 122 -8.47 8.21 12.31
C ARG A 122 -8.17 9.28 13.37
N LYS A 123 -8.66 10.50 13.18
CA LYS A 123 -8.69 11.52 14.24
C LYS A 123 -9.96 11.31 15.06
N ILE A 124 -9.88 11.40 16.38
CA ILE A 124 -11.06 11.63 17.22
C ILE A 124 -11.32 13.13 17.24
N GLY A 125 -12.58 13.55 17.16
CA GLY A 125 -12.96 14.97 17.01
C GLY A 125 -14.42 15.20 16.63
N TYR A 126 -15.26 14.23 16.94
CA TYR A 126 -16.72 14.28 16.83
C TYR A 126 -17.32 14.48 18.22
N ARG A 127 -18.54 15.01 18.26
CA ARG A 127 -19.26 15.23 19.52
C ARG A 127 -19.64 13.89 20.17
N ILE A 128 -19.55 13.79 21.49
CA ILE A 128 -19.72 12.53 22.24
C ILE A 128 -21.21 12.27 22.56
N ASP A 129 -22.07 12.34 21.54
CA ASP A 129 -23.49 12.01 21.68
C ASP A 129 -23.80 10.62 21.11
N MET A 130 -24.86 9.97 21.60
CA MET A 130 -25.47 8.80 20.98
C MET A 130 -25.74 8.99 19.47
N VAL A 131 -26.26 10.16 19.05
CA VAL A 131 -26.54 10.46 17.64
C VAL A 131 -25.26 10.60 16.82
N SER A 132 -24.29 11.36 17.31
CA SER A 132 -23.01 11.62 16.65
C SER A 132 -22.15 10.36 16.54
N LEU A 133 -22.17 9.48 17.55
CA LEU A 133 -21.53 8.17 17.53
C LEU A 133 -22.17 7.23 16.48
N ARG A 134 -23.51 7.17 16.41
CA ARG A 134 -24.22 6.40 15.37
C ARG A 134 -23.96 6.94 13.97
N LEU A 135 -23.95 8.26 13.78
CA LEU A 135 -23.58 8.90 12.50
C LEU A 135 -22.12 8.58 12.12
N SER A 136 -21.19 8.58 13.07
CA SER A 136 -19.79 8.17 12.84
C SER A 136 -19.68 6.70 12.43
N ALA A 137 -20.39 5.79 13.11
CA ALA A 137 -20.44 4.38 12.74
C ALA A 137 -21.03 4.18 11.33
N MET A 138 -22.13 4.86 11.00
CA MET A 138 -22.76 4.83 9.67
C MET A 138 -21.81 5.36 8.58
N PHE A 139 -21.24 6.55 8.78
CA PHE A 139 -20.34 7.20 7.82
C PHE A 139 -19.08 6.37 7.53
N HIS A 140 -18.59 5.64 8.54
CA HIS A 140 -17.43 4.76 8.40
C HIS A 140 -17.76 3.33 7.94
N SER A 141 -19.03 2.94 7.85
CA SER A 141 -19.45 1.62 7.38
C SER A 141 -18.94 1.31 5.97
N ASN A 142 -18.81 0.01 5.64
CA ASN A 142 -18.44 -0.39 4.27
C ASN A 142 -19.51 0.08 3.27
N TRP A 143 -20.79 -0.17 3.56
CA TRP A 143 -21.93 0.23 2.72
C TRP A 143 -21.91 1.72 2.34
N TYR A 144 -21.89 2.61 3.32
CA TYR A 144 -21.88 4.07 3.08
C TYR A 144 -20.64 4.52 2.30
N ARG A 145 -19.49 3.85 2.50
CA ARG A 145 -18.30 4.07 1.67
C ARG A 145 -18.52 3.61 0.23
N HIS A 146 -19.09 2.43 -0.01
CA HIS A 146 -19.36 1.90 -1.35
C HIS A 146 -20.40 2.71 -2.12
N LEU A 147 -21.57 2.99 -1.53
CA LEU A 147 -22.67 3.77 -2.12
C LEU A 147 -22.16 5.04 -2.83
N TYR A 148 -21.46 5.90 -2.08
CA TYR A 148 -20.94 7.15 -2.60
C TYR A 148 -19.68 7.01 -3.46
N ASN A 149 -18.98 5.87 -3.42
CA ASN A 149 -17.97 5.59 -4.45
C ASN A 149 -18.66 5.28 -5.79
N VAL A 150 -19.80 4.57 -5.76
CA VAL A 150 -20.63 4.33 -6.95
C VAL A 150 -21.21 5.65 -7.47
N ILE A 151 -21.75 6.52 -6.61
CA ILE A 151 -22.23 7.86 -7.00
C ILE A 151 -21.08 8.70 -7.63
N ALA A 152 -19.87 8.67 -7.06
CA ALA A 152 -18.72 9.38 -7.61
C ALA A 152 -18.25 8.81 -8.96
N LEU A 153 -18.20 7.49 -9.11
CA LEU A 153 -17.88 6.83 -10.38
C LEU A 153 -18.95 7.09 -11.44
N PHE A 154 -20.23 7.07 -11.06
CA PHE A 154 -21.36 7.38 -11.92
C PHE A 154 -21.30 8.84 -12.41
N CYS A 155 -21.03 9.79 -11.52
CA CYS A 155 -20.81 11.20 -11.86
C CYS A 155 -19.64 11.38 -12.86
N CYS A 156 -18.55 10.62 -12.71
CA CYS A 156 -17.47 10.59 -13.69
C CYS A 156 -17.92 9.94 -15.02
N SER A 157 -18.75 8.89 -14.97
CA SER A 157 -19.24 8.22 -16.18
C SER A 157 -20.20 9.06 -17.02
N LEU A 158 -20.85 10.08 -16.44
CA LEU A 158 -21.69 11.03 -17.19
C LEU A 158 -20.92 11.74 -18.33
N ALA A 159 -19.60 11.91 -18.22
CA ALA A 159 -18.78 12.51 -19.28
C ALA A 159 -18.80 11.72 -20.60
N PHE A 160 -19.04 10.40 -20.57
CA PHE A 160 -19.19 9.57 -21.78
C PHE A 160 -20.52 9.83 -22.52
N PHE A 161 -21.52 10.41 -21.84
CA PHE A 161 -22.85 10.70 -22.41
C PHE A 161 -23.04 12.21 -22.72
N GLU A 162 -22.33 13.07 -22.00
CA GLU A 162 -22.37 14.53 -22.16
C GLU A 162 -21.61 15.02 -23.41
N ARG A 163 -22.31 15.12 -24.54
CA ARG A 163 -21.79 15.86 -25.71
C ARG A 163 -21.79 17.37 -25.46
N VAL A 164 -20.74 18.06 -25.91
CA VAL A 164 -20.58 19.53 -25.78
C VAL A 164 -21.82 20.29 -26.29
N GLN A 165 -22.44 19.80 -27.35
CA GLN A 165 -23.57 20.46 -28.04
C GLN A 165 -24.97 20.09 -27.51
N TYR A 166 -25.11 19.02 -26.71
CA TYR A 166 -26.42 18.48 -26.25
C TYR A 166 -26.47 18.23 -24.72
N SER A 167 -25.71 18.99 -23.93
CA SER A 167 -25.49 18.74 -22.50
C SER A 167 -26.72 18.84 -21.59
N THR A 168 -27.84 19.41 -22.05
CA THR A 168 -28.98 19.77 -21.19
C THR A 168 -29.71 18.57 -20.59
N HIS A 169 -29.85 17.47 -21.33
CA HIS A 169 -30.63 16.30 -20.91
C HIS A 169 -30.04 15.54 -19.71
N TYR A 170 -28.72 15.63 -19.48
CA TYR A 170 -28.03 14.93 -18.39
C TYR A 170 -27.78 15.80 -17.15
N LEU A 171 -28.07 17.11 -17.24
CA LEU A 171 -27.77 18.09 -16.20
C LEU A 171 -28.52 17.82 -14.88
N TRP A 172 -29.77 17.33 -14.94
CA TRP A 172 -30.53 16.98 -13.74
C TRP A 172 -29.91 15.81 -12.97
N ILE A 173 -29.30 14.85 -13.66
CA ILE A 173 -28.59 13.71 -13.05
C ILE A 173 -27.36 14.21 -12.28
N GLU A 174 -26.64 15.17 -12.86
CA GLU A 174 -25.52 15.84 -12.21
C GLU A 174 -25.98 16.62 -10.97
N VAL A 175 -27.09 17.37 -11.04
CA VAL A 175 -27.67 18.07 -9.88
C VAL A 175 -28.01 17.08 -8.74
N VAL A 176 -28.60 15.92 -9.05
CA VAL A 176 -28.85 14.87 -8.05
C VAL A 176 -27.55 14.36 -7.41
N CYS A 177 -26.49 14.15 -8.21
CA CYS A 177 -25.16 13.80 -7.66
C CYS A 177 -24.59 14.91 -6.75
N LEU A 178 -24.74 16.19 -7.12
CA LEU A 178 -24.28 17.33 -6.32
C LEU A 178 -25.03 17.44 -4.99
N VAL A 179 -26.35 17.24 -4.97
CA VAL A 179 -27.15 17.18 -3.73
C VAL A 179 -26.64 16.06 -2.82
N MET A 180 -26.40 14.87 -3.36
CA MET A 180 -25.83 13.76 -2.59
C MET A 180 -24.45 14.12 -2.01
N PHE A 181 -23.53 14.70 -2.80
CA PHE A 181 -22.24 15.15 -2.27
C PHE A 181 -22.37 16.23 -1.19
N GLY A 182 -23.37 17.12 -1.30
CA GLY A 182 -23.76 18.06 -0.25
C GLY A 182 -24.14 17.34 1.05
N VAL A 183 -24.98 16.30 0.97
CA VAL A 183 -25.36 15.46 2.12
C VAL A 183 -24.15 14.77 2.78
N ASP A 184 -23.19 14.23 1.99
CA ASP A 184 -21.97 13.61 2.55
C ASP A 184 -21.06 14.61 3.29
N ILE A 185 -21.02 15.87 2.84
CA ILE A 185 -20.30 16.95 3.54
C ILE A 185 -21.09 17.38 4.79
N TYR A 186 -22.41 17.51 4.69
CA TYR A 186 -23.29 17.93 5.79
C TYR A 186 -23.29 16.94 6.96
N ILE A 187 -23.37 15.64 6.69
CA ILE A 187 -23.23 14.58 7.71
C ILE A 187 -21.88 14.69 8.42
N ARG A 188 -20.79 14.93 7.68
CA ARG A 188 -19.45 15.14 8.28
C ARG A 188 -19.39 16.40 9.16
N TYR A 189 -20.12 17.45 8.79
CA TYR A 189 -20.19 18.71 9.54
C TYR A 189 -21.01 18.55 10.84
N ILE A 190 -22.21 17.96 10.79
CA ILE A 190 -23.04 17.68 11.98
C ILE A 190 -22.26 16.85 13.01
N MET A 191 -21.61 15.79 12.56
CA MET A 191 -20.87 14.86 13.40
C MET A 191 -19.67 15.50 14.12
N SER A 192 -19.12 16.60 13.60
CA SER A 192 -17.93 17.25 14.17
C SER A 192 -18.23 17.93 15.53
N SER A 193 -17.28 17.89 16.47
CA SER A 193 -17.36 18.69 17.71
C SER A 193 -17.40 20.19 17.39
N ASP A 194 -17.97 21.02 18.26
CA ASP A 194 -18.24 22.44 17.97
C ASP A 194 -16.96 23.28 17.86
N ILE A 195 -15.89 22.91 18.56
CA ILE A 195 -14.52 23.45 18.33
C ILE A 195 -14.05 23.10 16.91
N THR A 196 -14.34 21.88 16.46
CA THR A 196 -14.02 21.42 15.10
C THR A 196 -14.88 22.09 14.02
N LYS A 197 -16.13 22.45 14.30
CA LYS A 197 -16.95 23.28 13.39
C LYS A 197 -16.37 24.69 13.23
N LYS A 198 -16.01 25.35 14.33
CA LYS A 198 -15.33 26.67 14.30
C LYS A 198 -14.00 26.65 13.54
N GLN A 199 -13.25 25.55 13.62
CA GLN A 199 -11.93 25.40 12.98
C GLN A 199 -11.93 24.45 11.75
N PHE A 200 -13.08 24.25 11.09
CA PHE A 200 -13.27 23.18 10.10
C PHE A 200 -12.21 23.17 8.98
N ARG A 201 -11.83 24.36 8.47
CA ARG A 201 -10.78 24.53 7.46
C ARG A 201 -9.42 23.97 7.87
N LYS A 202 -9.02 24.16 9.14
CA LYS A 202 -7.72 23.69 9.67
C LYS A 202 -7.77 22.20 10.01
N ARG A 203 -8.87 21.74 10.63
CA ARG A 203 -8.99 20.38 11.15
C ARG A 203 -9.37 19.34 10.09
N GLU A 204 -10.20 19.71 9.11
CA GLU A 204 -10.71 18.87 8.03
C GLU A 204 -10.49 19.51 6.63
N PRO A 205 -9.23 19.68 6.20
CA PRO A 205 -8.91 20.36 4.93
C PRO A 205 -9.52 19.65 3.72
N TRP A 206 -9.54 18.31 3.71
CA TRP A 206 -10.15 17.55 2.61
C TRP A 206 -11.68 17.67 2.54
N ALA A 207 -12.36 17.91 3.65
CA ALA A 207 -13.79 18.22 3.60
C ALA A 207 -14.03 19.62 3.02
N THR A 208 -13.15 20.58 3.37
CA THR A 208 -13.17 21.94 2.83
C THR A 208 -12.88 21.98 1.32
N VAL A 209 -11.91 21.18 0.82
CA VAL A 209 -11.64 21.05 -0.62
C VAL A 209 -12.86 20.48 -1.37
N ARG A 210 -13.58 19.50 -0.81
CA ARG A 210 -14.82 18.99 -1.42
C ARG A 210 -15.93 20.04 -1.44
N LEU A 211 -16.07 20.84 -0.38
CA LEU A 211 -17.02 21.95 -0.35
C LEU A 211 -16.67 23.02 -1.40
N ALA A 212 -15.40 23.38 -1.55
CA ALA A 212 -14.94 24.32 -2.57
C ALA A 212 -15.20 23.80 -4.00
N MET A 213 -14.92 22.52 -4.27
CA MET A 213 -15.26 21.90 -5.57
C MET A 213 -16.76 21.87 -5.82
N LEU A 214 -17.58 21.55 -4.80
CA LEU A 214 -19.04 21.56 -4.90
C LEU A 214 -19.56 22.97 -5.27
N LEU A 215 -19.10 24.00 -4.55
CA LEU A 215 -19.46 25.40 -4.84
C LEU A 215 -19.00 25.83 -6.24
N LEU A 216 -17.80 25.43 -6.67
CA LEU A 216 -17.31 25.70 -8.02
C LEU A 216 -18.18 25.04 -9.11
N THR A 217 -18.61 23.79 -8.91
CA THR A 217 -19.53 23.10 -9.84
C THR A 217 -20.92 23.74 -9.88
N ILE A 218 -21.43 24.21 -8.75
CA ILE A 218 -22.72 24.93 -8.67
C ILE A 218 -22.62 26.28 -9.40
N LEU A 219 -21.51 27.00 -9.22
CA LEU A 219 -21.25 28.26 -9.91
C LEU A 219 -21.14 28.07 -11.43
N ASP A 220 -20.43 27.05 -11.91
CA ASP A 220 -20.31 26.75 -13.36
C ASP A 220 -21.68 26.39 -13.97
N ILE A 221 -22.53 25.64 -13.26
CA ILE A 221 -23.91 25.36 -13.68
C ILE A 221 -24.76 26.65 -13.73
N ALA A 222 -24.64 27.53 -12.73
CA ALA A 222 -25.34 28.81 -12.72
C ALA A 222 -24.90 29.73 -13.89
N LEU A 223 -23.60 29.78 -14.18
CA LEU A 223 -23.05 30.55 -15.30
C LEU A 223 -23.44 29.96 -16.67
N TYR A 224 -23.54 28.63 -16.76
CA TYR A 224 -24.08 27.92 -17.94
C TYR A 224 -25.54 28.30 -18.21
N PHE A 225 -26.40 28.31 -17.17
CA PHE A 225 -27.79 28.80 -17.30
C PHE A 225 -27.86 30.29 -17.67
N ALA A 226 -26.94 31.11 -17.15
CA ALA A 226 -26.79 32.52 -17.53
C ALA A 226 -26.20 32.75 -18.94
N LYS A 227 -25.93 31.68 -19.70
CA LYS A 227 -25.39 31.69 -21.08
C LYS A 227 -24.05 32.44 -21.26
N VAL A 228 -23.26 32.59 -20.20
CA VAL A 228 -21.95 33.26 -20.26
C VAL A 228 -21.00 32.47 -21.17
N GLY A 229 -20.44 33.12 -22.19
CA GLY A 229 -19.69 32.44 -23.28
C GLY A 229 -18.60 31.47 -22.81
N PHE A 230 -17.76 31.88 -21.86
CA PHE A 230 -16.70 31.02 -21.30
C PHE A 230 -17.23 29.81 -20.50
N ALA A 231 -18.44 29.89 -19.94
CA ALA A 231 -19.05 28.81 -19.16
C ALA A 231 -19.78 27.76 -20.03
N GLN A 232 -19.97 28.02 -21.33
CA GLN A 232 -20.62 27.06 -22.24
C GLN A 232 -19.87 25.72 -22.33
N ASN A 233 -18.54 25.75 -22.18
CA ASN A 233 -17.69 24.56 -22.24
C ASN A 233 -17.65 23.76 -20.92
N ARG A 234 -18.28 24.26 -19.84
CA ARG A 234 -18.47 23.56 -18.54
C ARG A 234 -17.19 22.94 -17.96
N MET A 235 -16.17 23.77 -17.77
CA MET A 235 -14.84 23.33 -17.33
C MET A 235 -14.83 22.67 -15.94
N SER A 236 -15.88 22.86 -15.10
CA SER A 236 -15.93 22.23 -13.77
C SER A 236 -15.96 20.70 -13.82
N ARG A 237 -16.38 20.11 -14.95
CA ARG A 237 -16.35 18.65 -15.21
C ARG A 237 -15.00 18.01 -14.93
N MET A 238 -13.91 18.76 -15.15
CA MET A 238 -12.53 18.35 -14.88
C MET A 238 -12.32 17.89 -13.42
N PHE A 239 -13.07 18.45 -12.48
CA PHE A 239 -12.90 18.17 -11.05
C PHE A 239 -13.66 16.94 -10.52
N ARG A 240 -14.50 16.28 -11.35
CA ARG A 240 -15.29 15.12 -10.90
C ARG A 240 -14.45 13.96 -10.31
N PRO A 241 -13.31 13.54 -10.91
CA PRO A 241 -12.43 12.52 -10.31
C PRO A 241 -11.81 12.95 -8.97
N PHE A 242 -11.60 14.26 -8.77
CA PHE A 242 -11.05 14.79 -7.53
C PHE A 242 -12.01 14.64 -6.35
N ILE A 243 -13.33 14.56 -6.58
CA ILE A 243 -14.32 14.21 -5.55
C ILE A 243 -14.07 12.78 -5.04
N LEU A 244 -13.83 11.82 -5.94
CA LEU A 244 -13.49 10.44 -5.60
C LEU A 244 -12.16 10.36 -4.82
N ILE A 245 -11.13 11.07 -5.28
CA ILE A 245 -9.83 11.18 -4.60
C ILE A 245 -10.02 11.75 -3.20
N ALA A 246 -10.66 12.93 -3.08
CA ALA A 246 -10.86 13.64 -1.84
C ALA A 246 -11.75 12.88 -0.83
N ARG A 247 -12.52 11.88 -1.27
CA ARG A 247 -13.28 10.99 -0.39
C ARG A 247 -12.48 9.75 0.04
N ARG A 248 -11.78 9.07 -0.88
CA ARG A 248 -11.07 7.81 -0.63
C ARG A 248 -9.75 8.05 0.13
N ARG A 249 -9.73 7.75 1.45
CA ARG A 249 -8.58 7.97 2.33
C ARG A 249 -7.22 7.56 1.75
N ASN A 250 -7.08 6.33 1.26
CA ASN A 250 -5.78 5.83 0.79
C ASN A 250 -5.35 6.53 -0.51
N VAL A 251 -6.30 6.91 -1.37
CA VAL A 251 -6.05 7.67 -2.60
C VAL A 251 -5.64 9.11 -2.26
N ARG A 252 -6.27 9.77 -1.27
CA ARG A 252 -5.81 11.07 -0.74
C ARG A 252 -4.35 11.03 -0.26
N ILE A 253 -3.99 9.95 0.43
CA ILE A 253 -2.64 9.73 1.00
C ILE A 253 -1.62 9.64 -0.14
N VAL A 254 -1.92 8.84 -1.18
CA VAL A 254 -1.09 8.73 -2.38
C VAL A 254 -1.00 10.07 -3.14
N PHE A 255 -2.14 10.65 -3.52
CA PHE A 255 -2.23 11.93 -4.24
C PHE A 255 -1.49 13.07 -3.51
N GLY A 256 -1.72 13.21 -2.20
CA GLY A 256 -1.05 14.21 -1.38
C GLY A 256 0.45 13.99 -1.24
N SER A 257 0.96 12.76 -1.40
CA SER A 257 2.41 12.50 -1.50
C SER A 257 2.97 12.87 -2.86
N CYS A 258 2.25 12.58 -3.96
CA CYS A 258 2.65 13.03 -5.29
C CYS A 258 2.76 14.56 -5.34
N LEU A 259 1.75 15.27 -4.81
CA LEU A 259 1.72 16.74 -4.79
C LEU A 259 2.83 17.35 -3.91
N ARG A 260 3.27 16.67 -2.84
CA ARG A 260 4.43 17.10 -2.05
C ARG A 260 5.77 16.76 -2.70
N ALA A 261 5.85 15.65 -3.43
CA ALA A 261 7.03 15.30 -4.22
C ALA A 261 7.28 16.29 -5.38
N LEU A 262 6.20 16.88 -5.93
CA LEU A 262 6.27 17.90 -6.98
C LEU A 262 7.18 19.08 -6.61
N LYS A 263 7.24 19.51 -5.33
CA LYS A 263 8.14 20.61 -4.90
C LYS A 263 9.61 20.31 -5.18
N ASP A 264 10.07 19.11 -4.83
CA ASP A 264 11.47 18.73 -4.98
C ASP A 264 11.79 18.38 -6.45
N VAL A 265 10.82 17.79 -7.16
CA VAL A 265 10.90 17.53 -8.60
C VAL A 265 10.96 18.83 -9.42
N PHE A 266 10.28 19.90 -8.98
CA PHE A 266 10.31 21.21 -9.66
C PHE A 266 11.73 21.77 -9.78
N VAL A 267 12.62 21.50 -8.82
CA VAL A 267 14.03 21.91 -8.89
C VAL A 267 14.76 21.18 -10.03
N VAL A 268 14.46 19.90 -10.25
CA VAL A 268 15.06 19.12 -11.35
C VAL A 268 14.49 19.55 -12.71
N ILE A 269 13.18 19.83 -12.77
CA ILE A 269 12.54 20.38 -13.98
C ILE A 269 13.09 21.78 -14.30
N ALA A 270 13.35 22.63 -13.30
CA ALA A 270 14.00 23.93 -13.50
C ALA A 270 15.43 23.76 -14.06
N LEU A 271 16.20 22.78 -13.56
CA LEU A 271 17.52 22.44 -14.10
C LEU A 271 17.44 21.91 -15.55
N GLU A 272 16.40 21.14 -15.89
CA GLU A 272 16.11 20.71 -17.26
C GLU A 272 15.82 21.90 -18.18
N PHE A 273 14.98 22.85 -17.75
CA PHE A 273 14.74 24.09 -18.51
C PHE A 273 16.00 24.96 -18.65
N CYS A 274 16.87 25.03 -17.64
CA CYS A 274 18.16 25.71 -17.75
C CYS A 274 19.08 25.03 -18.78
N LEU A 275 19.14 23.69 -18.80
CA LEU A 275 19.90 22.94 -19.82
C LEU A 275 19.34 23.19 -21.22
N ILE A 276 18.01 23.12 -21.39
CA ILE A 276 17.33 23.39 -22.66
C ILE A 276 17.59 24.83 -23.13
N GLY A 277 17.57 25.80 -22.21
CA GLY A 277 17.90 27.20 -22.48
C GLY A 277 19.34 27.37 -23.00
N PHE A 278 20.30 26.78 -22.30
CA PHE A 278 21.72 26.84 -22.66
C PHE A 278 22.04 26.11 -23.97
N VAL A 279 21.55 24.88 -24.14
CA VAL A 279 21.78 24.08 -25.35
C VAL A 279 21.01 24.66 -26.55
N GLY A 280 19.83 25.25 -26.34
CA GLY A 280 19.10 25.99 -27.37
C GLY A 280 19.83 27.26 -27.82
N LEU A 281 20.47 27.99 -26.90
CA LEU A 281 21.33 29.12 -27.28
C LEU A 281 22.53 28.65 -28.11
N ILE A 282 23.21 27.57 -27.69
CA ILE A 282 24.33 26.99 -28.44
C ILE A 282 23.87 26.49 -29.82
N GLY A 283 22.75 25.78 -29.91
CA GLY A 283 22.20 25.27 -31.16
C GLY A 283 21.84 26.39 -32.14
N PHE A 284 21.33 27.51 -31.65
CA PHE A 284 21.13 28.71 -32.46
C PHE A 284 22.48 29.27 -32.96
N CYS A 285 23.46 29.46 -32.08
CA CYS A 285 24.79 29.96 -32.47
C CYS A 285 25.57 29.03 -33.41
N LEU A 286 25.35 27.71 -33.36
CA LEU A 286 26.01 26.74 -34.25
C LEU A 286 25.31 26.57 -35.59
N PHE A 287 23.99 26.67 -35.65
CA PHE A 287 23.20 26.22 -36.80
C PHE A 287 22.30 27.29 -37.42
N ALA A 288 22.26 28.53 -36.93
CA ALA A 288 21.40 29.58 -37.52
C ALA A 288 21.70 29.83 -39.01
N ASP A 289 22.96 30.06 -39.36
CA ASP A 289 23.37 30.32 -40.74
C ASP A 289 23.14 29.08 -41.62
N THR A 290 23.55 27.90 -41.15
CA THR A 290 23.31 26.61 -41.84
C THR A 290 21.81 26.36 -42.06
N SER A 291 20.94 26.75 -41.12
CA SER A 291 19.49 26.62 -41.26
C SER A 291 18.93 27.49 -42.38
N ILE A 292 19.45 28.72 -42.51
CA ILE A 292 19.07 29.66 -43.57
C ILE A 292 19.55 29.15 -44.93
N ILE A 293 20.78 28.62 -45.01
CA ILE A 293 21.37 28.05 -46.23
C ILE A 293 20.59 26.81 -46.70
N LEU A 294 20.34 25.85 -45.79
CA LEU A 294 19.59 24.62 -46.07
C LEU A 294 18.06 24.84 -46.19
N LYS A 295 17.57 26.05 -45.91
CA LYS A 295 16.13 26.41 -45.88
C LYS A 295 15.30 25.55 -44.93
N VAL A 296 15.87 25.16 -43.79
CA VAL A 296 15.20 24.37 -42.73
C VAL A 296 14.85 25.25 -41.53
N PRO A 297 13.67 25.08 -40.90
CA PRO A 297 13.17 26.00 -39.87
C PRO A 297 13.60 25.65 -38.44
N TYR A 298 14.56 24.73 -38.23
CA TYR A 298 14.78 24.15 -36.90
C TYR A 298 15.57 25.05 -35.94
N PHE A 299 16.65 25.67 -36.43
CA PHE A 299 17.52 26.55 -35.65
C PHE A 299 17.61 27.98 -36.22
N SER A 300 16.68 28.35 -37.12
CA SER A 300 16.62 29.67 -37.78
C SER A 300 16.43 30.85 -36.82
N THR A 301 15.73 30.64 -35.70
CA THR A 301 15.59 31.64 -34.64
C THR A 301 15.88 31.04 -33.27
N ILE A 302 16.20 31.88 -32.29
CA ILE A 302 16.35 31.46 -30.89
C ILE A 302 15.10 30.73 -30.37
N THR A 303 13.90 31.16 -30.77
CA THR A 303 12.63 30.56 -30.37
C THR A 303 12.43 29.18 -31.00
N ASP A 304 12.79 29.02 -32.28
CA ASP A 304 12.71 27.74 -32.98
C ASP A 304 13.71 26.75 -32.38
N SER A 305 14.94 27.20 -32.11
CA SER A 305 15.97 26.38 -31.45
C SER A 305 15.49 25.89 -30.07
N LEU A 306 15.03 26.80 -29.20
CA LEU A 306 14.51 26.45 -27.88
C LEU A 306 13.32 25.49 -27.96
N TYR A 307 12.42 25.68 -28.93
CA TYR A 307 11.29 24.78 -29.18
C TYR A 307 11.76 23.38 -29.60
N ASN A 308 12.71 23.28 -30.55
CA ASN A 308 13.18 21.99 -31.05
C ASN A 308 14.01 21.23 -30.01
N ILE A 309 14.84 21.91 -29.21
CA ILE A 309 15.57 21.27 -28.09
C ILE A 309 14.60 20.81 -26.98
N LEU A 310 13.58 21.59 -26.63
CA LEU A 310 12.52 21.19 -25.71
C LEU A 310 11.72 19.98 -26.24
N LEU A 311 11.41 19.99 -27.54
CA LEU A 311 10.74 18.90 -28.23
C LEU A 311 11.58 17.62 -28.15
N ILE A 312 12.88 17.68 -28.45
CA ILE A 312 13.78 16.51 -28.37
C ILE A 312 13.87 15.96 -26.94
N SER A 313 13.91 16.82 -25.90
CA SER A 313 13.88 16.36 -24.49
C SER A 313 12.62 15.52 -24.19
N SER A 314 11.47 15.93 -24.74
CA SER A 314 10.15 15.32 -24.50
C SER A 314 9.76 14.21 -25.50
N CYS A 315 10.43 14.17 -26.65
CA CYS A 315 10.11 13.37 -27.84
C CYS A 315 11.44 12.96 -28.52
N MET A 316 12.09 11.89 -28.02
CA MET A 316 13.38 11.43 -28.57
C MET A 316 13.33 11.17 -30.10
N PRO A 317 12.28 10.56 -30.69
CA PRO A 317 12.25 10.33 -32.15
C PRO A 317 12.25 11.61 -32.99
N ALA A 318 11.80 12.75 -32.45
CA ALA A 318 11.87 14.03 -33.15
C ALA A 318 13.32 14.52 -33.37
N MET A 319 14.32 13.93 -32.69
CA MET A 319 15.73 14.22 -32.97
C MET A 319 16.10 13.89 -34.42
N ILE A 320 15.68 12.75 -34.95
CA ILE A 320 16.12 12.28 -36.29
C ILE A 320 15.79 13.30 -37.39
N PRO A 321 14.54 13.76 -37.57
CA PRO A 321 14.22 14.75 -38.61
C PRO A 321 14.83 16.14 -38.36
N VAL A 322 15.11 16.50 -37.10
CA VAL A 322 15.77 17.77 -36.74
C VAL A 322 17.28 17.72 -37.01
N MET A 323 17.94 16.61 -36.71
CA MET A 323 19.38 16.42 -36.85
C MET A 323 19.81 16.16 -38.31
N LEU A 324 19.01 15.41 -39.07
CA LEU A 324 19.41 14.88 -40.38
C LEU A 324 19.94 15.94 -41.37
N PRO A 325 19.35 17.15 -41.54
CA PRO A 325 19.88 18.15 -42.47
C PRO A 325 21.27 18.65 -42.08
N TYR A 326 21.51 18.87 -40.79
CA TYR A 326 22.82 19.32 -40.29
C TYR A 326 23.86 18.20 -40.32
N PHE A 327 23.44 16.95 -40.14
CA PHE A 327 24.31 15.79 -40.26
C PHE A 327 24.79 15.55 -41.69
N GLN A 328 23.93 15.82 -42.68
CA GLN A 328 24.27 15.73 -44.10
C GLN A 328 25.22 16.85 -44.58
N ASP A 329 25.17 18.02 -43.94
CA ASP A 329 26.11 19.12 -44.16
C ASP A 329 27.45 18.90 -43.43
N SER A 330 27.39 18.42 -42.18
CA SER A 330 28.57 18.11 -41.36
C SER A 330 28.28 17.00 -40.36
N GLU A 331 28.97 15.85 -40.51
CA GLU A 331 28.83 14.68 -39.63
C GLU A 331 29.10 15.02 -38.16
N TRP A 332 29.99 15.98 -37.91
CA TRP A 332 30.36 16.46 -36.56
C TRP A 332 29.18 17.08 -35.80
N SER A 333 28.14 17.55 -36.49
CA SER A 333 26.91 18.08 -35.87
C SER A 333 26.21 17.03 -34.98
N ALA A 334 26.38 15.73 -35.26
CA ALA A 334 25.83 14.65 -34.42
C ALA A 334 26.30 14.73 -32.96
N ILE A 335 27.53 15.21 -32.71
CA ILE A 335 28.09 15.31 -31.35
C ILE A 335 27.23 16.21 -30.46
N PHE A 336 26.70 17.31 -31.00
CA PHE A 336 25.82 18.23 -30.27
C PHE A 336 24.56 17.51 -29.76
N PHE A 337 23.87 16.76 -30.64
CA PHE A 337 22.65 16.03 -30.30
C PHE A 337 22.93 14.85 -29.35
N VAL A 338 24.03 14.12 -29.53
CA VAL A 338 24.45 13.02 -28.65
C VAL A 338 24.74 13.53 -27.24
N ILE A 339 25.52 14.61 -27.10
CA ILE A 339 25.80 15.24 -25.79
C ILE A 339 24.50 15.70 -25.13
N PHE A 340 23.59 16.33 -25.89
CA PHE A 340 22.30 16.76 -25.35
C PHE A 340 21.47 15.58 -24.80
N ILE A 341 21.41 14.45 -25.51
CA ILE A 341 20.68 13.25 -25.05
C ILE A 341 21.32 12.62 -23.81
N LEU A 342 22.65 12.56 -23.74
CA LEU A 342 23.36 12.05 -22.56
C LEU A 342 23.04 12.89 -21.30
N LEU A 343 23.02 14.22 -21.43
CA LEU A 343 22.71 15.14 -20.33
C LEU A 343 21.21 15.16 -19.97
N SER A 344 20.31 15.23 -20.95
CA SER A 344 18.86 15.29 -20.70
C SER A 344 18.27 13.93 -20.33
N HIS A 345 18.36 12.94 -21.22
CA HIS A 345 17.62 11.68 -21.10
C HIS A 345 18.32 10.64 -20.21
N PHE A 346 19.65 10.54 -20.27
CA PHE A 346 20.39 9.57 -19.44
C PHE A 346 20.72 10.11 -18.04
N PHE A 347 21.03 11.40 -17.90
CA PHE A 347 21.32 12.00 -16.60
C PHE A 347 20.08 12.64 -15.95
N LEU A 348 19.54 13.74 -16.50
CA LEU A 348 18.46 14.49 -15.82
C LEU A 348 17.16 13.68 -15.64
N ALA A 349 16.69 12.93 -16.64
CA ALA A 349 15.47 12.13 -16.47
C ALA A 349 15.62 11.02 -15.41
N LYS A 350 16.82 10.43 -15.26
CA LYS A 350 17.11 9.46 -14.19
C LYS A 350 17.25 10.15 -12.82
N LEU A 351 17.82 11.34 -12.77
CA LEU A 351 17.84 12.19 -11.57
C LEU A 351 16.42 12.53 -11.11
N THR A 352 15.51 12.85 -12.03
CA THR A 352 14.09 13.10 -11.73
C THR A 352 13.40 11.89 -11.09
N ILE A 353 13.68 10.67 -11.58
CA ILE A 353 13.20 9.42 -10.94
C ILE A 353 13.81 9.25 -9.54
N ALA A 354 15.12 9.49 -9.37
CA ALA A 354 15.78 9.34 -8.07
C ALA A 354 15.26 10.35 -7.02
N VAL A 355 15.06 11.62 -7.39
CA VAL A 355 14.53 12.67 -6.52
C VAL A 355 13.07 12.40 -6.15
N SER A 356 12.22 12.13 -7.14
CA SER A 356 10.81 11.81 -6.90
C SER A 356 10.61 10.59 -5.99
N TYR A 357 11.40 9.52 -6.19
CA TYR A 357 11.46 8.36 -5.31
C TYR A 357 11.81 8.74 -3.86
N ARG A 358 12.92 9.46 -3.65
CA ARG A 358 13.40 9.84 -2.29
C ARG A 358 12.36 10.66 -1.54
N THR A 359 11.77 11.66 -2.19
CA THR A 359 10.77 12.53 -1.57
C THR A 359 9.44 11.79 -1.35
N TYR A 360 9.02 10.92 -2.27
CA TYR A 360 7.84 10.07 -2.07
C TYR A 360 8.02 9.13 -0.87
N LYS A 361 9.18 8.46 -0.76
CA LYS A 361 9.52 7.56 0.35
C LYS A 361 9.44 8.27 1.69
N LYS A 362 10.17 9.39 1.85
CA LYS A 362 10.17 10.25 3.04
C LYS A 362 8.76 10.74 3.42
N ASN A 363 7.96 11.15 2.44
CA ASN A 363 6.58 11.59 2.69
C ASN A 363 5.66 10.46 3.15
N THR A 364 5.83 9.25 2.62
CA THR A 364 4.99 8.10 2.95
C THR A 364 5.34 7.51 4.32
N GLU A 365 6.64 7.49 4.65
CA GLU A 365 7.16 7.30 6.00
C GLU A 365 6.53 8.28 7.02
N SER A 366 6.61 9.60 6.77
CA SER A 366 6.01 10.61 7.67
C SER A 366 4.50 10.42 7.86
N MET A 367 3.79 9.93 6.83
CA MET A 367 2.37 9.60 6.94
C MET A 367 2.09 8.34 7.75
N LEU A 368 2.99 7.35 7.75
CA LEU A 368 2.86 6.18 8.61
C LEU A 368 3.05 6.57 10.09
N TYR A 369 4.07 7.35 10.42
CA TYR A 369 4.25 7.92 11.77
C TYR A 369 3.01 8.72 12.22
N LYS A 370 2.47 9.61 11.36
CA LYS A 370 1.22 10.35 11.64
C LYS A 370 -0.05 9.49 11.70
N ARG A 371 0.03 8.19 11.38
CA ARG A 371 -1.04 7.20 11.57
C ARG A 371 -0.83 6.42 12.88
N LEU A 372 0.41 6.02 13.17
CA LEU A 372 0.84 5.42 14.43
C LEU A 372 0.49 6.33 15.62
N GLN A 373 0.84 7.62 15.52
CA GLN A 373 0.50 8.63 16.51
C GLN A 373 -1.01 8.69 16.79
N LYS A 374 -1.84 8.79 15.74
CA LYS A 374 -3.32 8.78 15.87
C LYS A 374 -3.84 7.52 16.54
N ARG A 375 -3.26 6.36 16.22
CA ARG A 375 -3.60 5.09 16.86
C ARG A 375 -3.26 5.10 18.35
N LYS A 376 -2.03 5.50 18.72
CA LYS A 376 -1.57 5.60 20.11
C LYS A 376 -2.42 6.57 20.93
N ILE A 377 -2.74 7.75 20.38
CA ILE A 377 -3.62 8.75 21.01
C ILE A 377 -5.02 8.16 21.26
N ALA A 378 -5.63 7.59 20.22
CA ALA A 378 -7.00 7.10 20.32
C ALA A 378 -7.16 5.90 21.25
N LEU A 379 -6.19 4.98 21.26
CA LEU A 379 -6.16 3.86 22.19
C LEU A 379 -5.85 4.31 23.62
N ARG A 380 -5.05 5.36 23.81
CA ARG A 380 -4.86 5.99 25.13
C ARG A 380 -6.16 6.62 25.64
N LYS A 381 -6.91 7.35 24.80
CA LYS A 381 -8.23 7.87 25.20
C LYS A 381 -9.26 6.79 25.49
N ALA A 382 -9.24 5.66 24.77
CA ALA A 382 -10.07 4.50 25.13
C ALA A 382 -9.66 3.93 26.50
N PHE A 383 -8.37 3.71 26.73
CA PHE A 383 -7.82 3.24 28.00
C PHE A 383 -8.15 4.18 29.17
N ASP A 384 -8.04 5.50 28.98
CA ASP A 384 -8.38 6.52 29.98
C ASP A 384 -9.87 6.58 30.36
N ILE A 385 -10.77 6.02 29.53
CA ILE A 385 -12.21 5.87 29.83
C ILE A 385 -12.49 4.55 30.57
N LEU A 386 -11.70 3.52 30.30
CA LEU A 386 -11.90 2.14 30.78
C LEU A 386 -11.13 1.82 32.05
N LYS A 387 -10.10 2.62 32.37
CA LYS A 387 -9.25 2.37 33.53
C LYS A 387 -10.06 2.39 34.81
N GLU A 388 -9.86 1.35 35.59
CA GLU A 388 -10.39 1.21 36.95
C GLU A 388 -9.20 1.40 37.91
N GLU A 389 -9.41 2.05 39.06
CA GLU A 389 -8.39 2.17 40.11
C GLU A 389 -8.27 0.82 40.82
N GLY A 390 -7.40 -0.05 40.30
CA GLY A 390 -7.15 -1.39 40.84
C GLY A 390 -5.91 -1.44 41.71
N CYS A 391 -6.05 -1.93 42.95
CA CYS A 391 -4.90 -2.30 43.77
C CYS A 391 -4.26 -3.58 43.20
N SER A 392 -3.17 -3.45 42.45
CA SER A 392 -2.33 -4.60 42.11
C SER A 392 -1.66 -5.15 43.37
N HIS A 393 -2.07 -6.34 43.81
CA HIS A 393 -1.61 -6.90 45.09
C HIS A 393 -0.15 -7.39 45.09
N ILE A 394 0.57 -7.21 43.98
CA ILE A 394 1.95 -7.63 43.74
C ILE A 394 2.74 -6.45 43.14
N GLU A 395 3.89 -6.14 43.74
CA GLU A 395 4.93 -5.19 43.28
C GLU A 395 4.53 -3.74 42.95
N GLY A 396 4.04 -3.01 43.96
CA GLY A 396 4.48 -1.62 44.23
C GLY A 396 4.36 -0.56 43.11
N LYS A 397 3.49 -0.78 42.13
CA LYS A 397 3.19 0.17 41.04
C LYS A 397 1.70 0.44 41.06
N ASP A 398 1.32 1.66 41.42
CA ASP A 398 -0.05 2.17 41.24
C ASP A 398 -0.32 2.31 39.73
N GLY A 399 -0.66 1.19 39.10
CA GLY A 399 -0.86 1.05 37.68
C GLY A 399 -2.30 1.32 37.29
N MET A 400 -2.50 2.20 36.30
CA MET A 400 -3.78 2.30 35.60
C MET A 400 -4.01 0.99 34.83
N ILE A 401 -5.15 0.34 35.04
CA ILE A 401 -5.42 -1.04 34.62
C ILE A 401 -6.80 -1.17 33.96
N VAL A 402 -6.95 -2.08 32.99
CA VAL A 402 -8.25 -2.48 32.41
C VAL A 402 -8.55 -3.95 32.74
N SER A 403 -9.74 -4.22 33.28
CA SER A 403 -10.21 -5.57 33.64
C SER A 403 -10.76 -6.37 32.44
N LEU A 404 -10.70 -7.71 32.53
CA LEU A 404 -11.30 -8.64 31.57
C LEU A 404 -12.79 -8.36 31.31
N TYR A 405 -13.53 -8.02 32.36
CA TYR A 405 -14.95 -7.65 32.28
C TYR A 405 -15.16 -6.43 31.37
N SER A 406 -14.37 -5.37 31.58
CA SER A 406 -14.41 -4.17 30.76
C SER A 406 -13.98 -4.47 29.31
N TRP A 407 -13.04 -5.40 29.07
CA TRP A 407 -12.73 -5.90 27.71
C TRP A 407 -13.92 -6.59 27.02
N VAL A 408 -14.56 -7.56 27.69
CA VAL A 408 -15.72 -8.30 27.14
C VAL A 408 -16.86 -7.35 26.77
N ALA A 409 -17.16 -6.36 27.62
CA ALA A 409 -18.20 -5.35 27.36
C ALA A 409 -17.93 -4.53 26.08
N ILE A 410 -16.68 -4.17 25.79
CA ILE A 410 -16.30 -3.46 24.55
C ILE A 410 -16.39 -4.39 23.34
N CYS A 411 -15.98 -5.65 23.48
CA CYS A 411 -16.05 -6.63 22.39
C CYS A 411 -17.47 -6.79 21.84
N GLN A 412 -18.51 -6.69 22.68
CA GLN A 412 -19.91 -6.70 22.24
C GLN A 412 -20.24 -5.56 21.24
N TYR A 413 -19.63 -4.38 21.39
CA TYR A 413 -19.80 -3.25 20.47
C TYR A 413 -18.88 -3.33 19.25
N LEU A 414 -17.64 -3.83 19.41
CA LEU A 414 -16.65 -3.93 18.34
C LEU A 414 -16.90 -5.07 17.35
N LYS A 415 -17.29 -6.25 17.86
CA LYS A 415 -17.60 -7.46 17.09
C LYS A 415 -18.81 -8.17 17.72
N PRO A 416 -20.05 -7.74 17.41
CA PRO A 416 -21.29 -8.31 17.99
C PRO A 416 -21.56 -9.78 17.60
N HIS A 417 -20.74 -10.34 16.71
CA HIS A 417 -20.77 -11.74 16.28
C HIS A 417 -19.82 -12.65 17.07
N TRP A 418 -18.96 -12.12 17.95
CA TRP A 418 -18.11 -12.92 18.83
C TRP A 418 -18.90 -13.42 20.04
N SER A 419 -18.64 -14.67 20.44
CA SER A 419 -19.07 -15.17 21.75
C SER A 419 -18.16 -14.64 22.85
N GLU A 420 -18.64 -14.69 24.10
CA GLU A 420 -17.87 -14.27 25.28
C GLU A 420 -16.57 -15.08 25.42
N GLU A 421 -16.66 -16.40 25.22
CA GLU A 421 -15.50 -17.31 25.11
C GLU A 421 -14.45 -16.80 24.09
N GLU A 422 -14.89 -16.33 22.92
CA GLU A 422 -13.99 -15.87 21.86
C GLU A 422 -13.30 -14.54 22.22
N ALA A 423 -13.97 -13.68 22.98
CA ALA A 423 -13.39 -12.45 23.51
C ALA A 423 -12.37 -12.72 24.63
N GLN A 424 -12.65 -13.68 25.52
CA GLN A 424 -11.75 -14.16 26.57
C GLN A 424 -10.51 -14.83 25.99
N ILE A 425 -10.65 -15.70 24.98
CA ILE A 425 -9.53 -16.37 24.29
C ILE A 425 -8.55 -15.34 23.69
N VAL A 426 -9.04 -14.21 23.18
CA VAL A 426 -8.18 -13.11 22.68
C VAL A 426 -7.52 -12.35 23.82
N PHE A 427 -8.17 -12.20 24.97
CA PHE A 427 -7.58 -11.57 26.15
C PHE A 427 -6.38 -12.39 26.68
N TYR A 428 -6.61 -13.68 26.92
CA TYR A 428 -5.58 -14.64 27.35
C TYR A 428 -4.52 -14.96 26.28
N SER A 429 -4.60 -14.39 25.07
CA SER A 429 -3.50 -14.45 24.11
C SER A 429 -2.44 -13.36 24.34
N VAL A 430 -2.64 -12.49 25.34
CA VAL A 430 -1.72 -11.40 25.73
C VAL A 430 -1.49 -11.40 27.25
N ASP A 431 -2.50 -11.72 28.05
CA ASP A 431 -2.35 -12.01 29.48
C ASP A 431 -1.91 -13.48 29.67
N GLU A 432 -0.59 -13.73 29.54
CA GLU A 432 0.01 -15.06 29.73
C GLU A 432 -0.04 -15.52 31.20
N ASP A 433 -0.01 -14.57 32.14
CA ASP A 433 0.04 -14.82 33.59
C ASP A 433 -1.34 -15.01 34.25
N ARG A 434 -2.43 -14.71 33.52
CA ARG A 434 -3.84 -14.76 33.97
C ARG A 434 -4.15 -13.87 35.18
N HIS A 435 -3.69 -12.63 35.14
CA HIS A 435 -4.09 -11.66 36.17
C HIS A 435 -5.52 -11.13 35.97
N ASP A 436 -6.19 -11.46 34.84
CA ASP A 436 -7.50 -10.90 34.42
C ASP A 436 -7.49 -9.35 34.27
N VAL A 437 -6.29 -8.78 34.21
CA VAL A 437 -5.99 -7.35 34.13
C VAL A 437 -4.89 -7.06 33.11
N VAL A 438 -4.99 -5.90 32.47
CA VAL A 438 -4.17 -5.54 31.32
C VAL A 438 -3.67 -4.09 31.43
N ASP A 439 -2.36 -3.89 31.20
CA ASP A 439 -1.72 -2.58 31.16
C ASP A 439 -1.92 -1.87 29.81
N PHE A 440 -1.41 -0.63 29.66
CA PHE A 440 -1.56 0.11 28.41
C PHE A 440 -0.83 -0.53 27.20
N ALA A 441 0.29 -1.21 27.41
CA ALA A 441 1.07 -1.84 26.34
C ALA A 441 0.38 -3.13 25.84
N GLN A 442 -0.06 -3.98 26.77
CA GLN A 442 -0.89 -5.15 26.53
C GLN A 442 -2.25 -4.76 25.90
N PHE A 443 -2.88 -3.65 26.33
CA PHE A 443 -4.12 -3.15 25.72
C PHE A 443 -3.91 -2.69 24.26
N MET A 444 -2.78 -2.02 23.99
CA MET A 444 -2.37 -1.67 22.61
C MET A 444 -2.18 -2.93 21.75
N GLU A 445 -1.64 -4.01 22.33
CA GLU A 445 -1.45 -5.29 21.66
C GLU A 445 -2.78 -6.03 21.40
N LEU A 446 -3.66 -6.14 22.39
CA LEU A 446 -5.02 -6.67 22.25
C LEU A 446 -5.83 -5.94 21.18
N SER A 447 -5.73 -4.61 21.12
CA SER A 447 -6.36 -3.80 20.08
C SER A 447 -5.88 -4.17 18.66
N SER A 448 -4.65 -4.70 18.55
CA SER A 448 -4.05 -5.14 17.28
C SER A 448 -4.59 -6.49 16.83
N CYS A 449 -4.79 -7.42 17.77
CA CYS A 449 -5.42 -8.72 17.53
C CYS A 449 -6.85 -8.52 17.00
N LEU A 450 -7.63 -7.67 17.65
CA LEU A 450 -9.06 -7.48 17.37
C LEU A 450 -9.37 -7.11 15.91
N VAL A 451 -8.49 -6.37 15.23
CA VAL A 451 -8.71 -5.85 13.86
C VAL A 451 -8.82 -6.94 12.80
N ASN A 452 -7.94 -7.94 12.92
CA ASN A 452 -7.59 -8.85 11.82
C ASN A 452 -7.65 -10.33 12.23
N ALA A 453 -7.84 -10.64 13.53
CA ALA A 453 -8.12 -11.98 13.99
C ALA A 453 -9.49 -12.46 13.51
N ASN A 454 -9.48 -13.47 12.64
CA ASN A 454 -10.60 -14.37 12.44
C ASN A 454 -10.38 -15.62 13.28
N ILE A 455 -11.29 -15.83 14.23
CA ILE A 455 -11.36 -17.01 15.08
C ILE A 455 -12.27 -18.00 14.36
N SER A 456 -11.76 -19.20 14.11
CA SER A 456 -12.50 -20.26 13.42
C SER A 456 -12.57 -21.50 14.30
N LYS A 457 -13.81 -21.92 14.63
CA LYS A 457 -14.08 -23.17 15.35
C LYS A 457 -13.93 -24.34 14.37
N ARG A 458 -13.08 -25.31 14.68
CA ARG A 458 -12.86 -26.49 13.80
C ARG A 458 -13.92 -27.58 14.06
N THR A 459 -15.06 -27.47 13.39
CA THR A 459 -16.19 -28.42 13.51
C THR A 459 -15.79 -29.84 13.08
N ARG A 460 -16.30 -30.87 13.78
CA ARG A 460 -16.22 -32.27 13.33
C ARG A 460 -17.36 -32.56 12.34
N HIS A 461 -17.04 -33.17 11.19
CA HIS A 461 -18.02 -33.58 10.19
C HIS A 461 -18.59 -34.99 10.47
N SER A 462 -19.74 -35.31 9.88
CA SER A 462 -20.47 -36.57 10.12
C SER A 462 -19.89 -37.78 9.35
N ILE A 463 -20.37 -38.99 9.69
CA ILE A 463 -19.85 -40.26 9.16
C ILE A 463 -20.09 -40.40 7.63
N GLN A 464 -21.22 -39.95 7.09
CA GLN A 464 -21.44 -39.92 5.63
C GLN A 464 -20.46 -38.97 4.93
N VAL A 465 -20.26 -37.78 5.50
CA VAL A 465 -19.29 -36.79 5.00
C VAL A 465 -17.85 -37.35 5.04
N THR A 466 -17.54 -38.24 5.99
CA THR A 466 -16.25 -38.94 6.09
C THR A 466 -15.98 -39.86 4.89
N GLY A 467 -17.01 -40.50 4.32
CA GLY A 467 -16.89 -41.33 3.12
C GLY A 467 -16.52 -40.49 1.88
N MET A 468 -17.23 -39.38 1.68
CA MET A 468 -16.93 -38.43 0.59
C MET A 468 -15.55 -37.79 0.77
N HIS A 469 -15.16 -37.44 2.00
CA HIS A 469 -13.81 -36.98 2.31
C HIS A 469 -12.72 -38.02 1.98
N LYS A 470 -12.94 -39.33 2.14
CA LYS A 470 -11.96 -40.34 1.72
C LYS A 470 -11.76 -40.37 0.20
N TRP A 471 -12.80 -40.08 -0.59
CA TRP A 471 -12.66 -39.98 -2.05
C TRP A 471 -12.01 -38.66 -2.45
N GLN A 472 -12.45 -37.54 -1.85
CA GLN A 472 -11.83 -36.22 -1.97
C GLN A 472 -10.33 -36.24 -1.63
N HIS A 473 -9.92 -36.91 -0.54
CA HIS A 473 -8.52 -37.06 -0.16
C HIS A 473 -7.71 -37.83 -1.20
N ARG A 474 -8.28 -38.87 -1.83
CA ARG A 474 -7.62 -39.61 -2.93
C ARG A 474 -7.45 -38.75 -4.19
N VAL A 475 -8.47 -37.98 -4.57
CA VAL A 475 -8.35 -37.03 -5.69
C VAL A 475 -7.34 -35.92 -5.35
N ARG A 476 -7.34 -35.41 -4.11
CA ARG A 476 -6.35 -34.43 -3.62
C ARG A 476 -4.93 -34.97 -3.64
N SER A 477 -4.69 -36.22 -3.21
CA SER A 477 -3.36 -36.82 -3.25
C SER A 477 -2.85 -37.09 -4.66
N LEU A 478 -3.75 -37.37 -5.62
CA LEU A 478 -3.39 -37.50 -7.03
C LEU A 478 -3.10 -36.13 -7.67
N LEU A 479 -3.94 -35.12 -7.41
CA LEU A 479 -3.74 -33.76 -7.94
C LEU A 479 -2.51 -33.06 -7.37
N LEU A 480 -2.16 -33.32 -6.11
CA LEU A 480 -0.97 -32.80 -5.42
C LEU A 480 0.22 -33.78 -5.45
N ALA A 481 0.21 -34.80 -6.32
CA ALA A 481 1.37 -35.65 -6.48
C ALA A 481 2.53 -34.83 -7.10
N GLU A 482 3.69 -34.86 -6.45
CA GLU A 482 4.87 -34.06 -6.77
C GLU A 482 6.03 -34.92 -7.30
N THR A 483 6.82 -34.32 -8.20
CA THR A 483 8.10 -34.86 -8.71
C THR A 483 9.18 -33.80 -8.61
N LYS A 484 10.45 -34.18 -8.58
CA LYS A 484 11.56 -33.22 -8.64
C LYS A 484 12.11 -33.14 -10.06
N ILE A 485 11.90 -32.01 -10.73
CA ILE A 485 12.40 -31.74 -12.09
C ILE A 485 13.42 -30.60 -11.97
N PHE A 486 14.66 -30.83 -12.45
CA PHE A 486 15.79 -29.88 -12.32
C PHE A 486 16.00 -29.31 -10.90
N GLY A 487 15.74 -30.13 -9.86
CA GLY A 487 15.88 -29.75 -8.44
C GLY A 487 14.64 -29.07 -7.83
N TYR A 488 13.64 -28.68 -8.62
CA TYR A 488 12.42 -28.04 -8.14
C TYR A 488 11.25 -29.05 -8.01
N PRO A 489 10.42 -28.96 -6.96
CA PRO A 489 9.20 -29.75 -6.86
C PRO A 489 8.14 -29.23 -7.86
N VAL A 490 7.62 -30.14 -8.69
CA VAL A 490 6.62 -29.88 -9.72
C VAL A 490 5.45 -30.84 -9.54
N VAL A 491 4.25 -30.28 -9.49
CA VAL A 491 3.00 -31.01 -9.31
C VAL A 491 2.52 -31.57 -10.67
N TYR A 492 2.18 -32.86 -10.73
CA TYR A 492 1.75 -33.53 -11.98
C TYR A 492 0.53 -32.85 -12.64
N SER A 493 -0.44 -32.37 -11.85
CA SER A 493 -1.62 -31.69 -12.40
C SER A 493 -1.27 -30.41 -13.16
N GLU A 494 -0.25 -29.68 -12.72
CA GLU A 494 0.22 -28.45 -13.39
C GLU A 494 0.99 -28.76 -14.68
N LEU A 495 1.65 -29.93 -14.79
CA LEU A 495 2.24 -30.40 -16.05
C LEU A 495 1.19 -30.75 -17.10
N VAL A 496 0.13 -31.49 -16.70
CA VAL A 496 -0.98 -31.84 -17.60
C VAL A 496 -1.72 -30.58 -18.06
N VAL A 497 -2.00 -29.66 -17.14
CA VAL A 497 -2.57 -28.34 -17.46
C VAL A 497 -1.64 -27.54 -18.37
N GLY A 498 -0.34 -27.56 -18.13
CA GLY A 498 0.66 -26.91 -18.98
C GLY A 498 0.66 -27.44 -20.42
N PHE A 499 0.55 -28.75 -20.60
CA PHE A 499 0.40 -29.37 -21.92
C PHE A 499 -0.90 -28.95 -22.61
N LEU A 500 -2.04 -28.95 -21.89
CA LEU A 500 -3.31 -28.45 -22.43
C LEU A 500 -3.26 -26.96 -22.81
N ILE A 501 -2.49 -26.14 -22.08
CA ILE A 501 -2.25 -24.73 -22.42
C ILE A 501 -1.46 -24.63 -23.72
N ILE A 502 -0.39 -25.41 -23.90
CA ILE A 502 0.40 -25.42 -25.15
C ILE A 502 -0.50 -25.82 -26.34
N LEU A 503 -1.32 -26.86 -26.20
CA LEU A 503 -2.33 -27.23 -27.22
C LEU A 503 -3.33 -26.10 -27.48
N SER A 504 -3.74 -25.35 -26.46
CA SER A 504 -4.63 -24.18 -26.62
C SER A 504 -3.96 -23.00 -27.34
N ILE A 505 -2.65 -22.80 -27.19
CA ILE A 505 -1.91 -21.79 -27.95
C ILE A 505 -1.82 -22.21 -29.42
N ILE A 506 -1.50 -23.48 -29.69
CA ILE A 506 -1.45 -24.03 -31.06
C ILE A 506 -2.83 -23.91 -31.72
N GLN A 507 -3.90 -24.28 -31.02
CA GLN A 507 -5.27 -24.11 -31.51
C GLN A 507 -5.57 -22.62 -31.80
N ALA A 508 -5.14 -21.69 -30.94
CA ALA A 508 -5.37 -20.26 -31.15
C ALA A 508 -4.60 -19.69 -32.36
N THR A 509 -3.35 -20.10 -32.59
CA THR A 509 -2.57 -19.63 -33.75
C THR A 509 -3.09 -20.18 -35.07
N GLN A 510 -3.56 -21.43 -35.09
CA GLN A 510 -4.12 -22.03 -36.32
C GLN A 510 -5.49 -21.45 -36.70
N VAL A 511 -6.35 -21.11 -35.73
CA VAL A 511 -7.64 -20.42 -36.02
C VAL A 511 -7.44 -19.04 -36.65
N ASN A 512 -6.37 -18.32 -36.27
CA ASN A 512 -6.10 -16.97 -36.78
C ASN A 512 -5.20 -16.96 -38.03
N ASN A 513 -4.87 -18.13 -38.59
CA ASN A 513 -4.02 -18.23 -39.77
C ASN A 513 -4.83 -18.01 -41.05
N TYR A 514 -4.73 -16.81 -41.62
CA TYR A 514 -5.47 -16.39 -42.82
C TYR A 514 -5.26 -17.28 -44.06
N ALA A 515 -4.16 -18.03 -44.12
CA ALA A 515 -3.86 -18.94 -45.23
C ALA A 515 -4.63 -20.27 -45.16
N LEU A 516 -5.26 -20.61 -44.03
CA LEU A 516 -5.97 -21.88 -43.80
C LEU A 516 -7.48 -21.72 -43.99
N THR A 517 -7.90 -21.73 -45.26
CA THR A 517 -9.27 -21.46 -45.73
C THR A 517 -10.38 -22.25 -44.99
N TYR A 518 -11.41 -21.51 -44.57
CA TYR A 518 -12.79 -21.86 -44.17
C TYR A 518 -13.13 -23.26 -43.57
N SER A 519 -12.75 -24.39 -44.17
CA SER A 519 -13.14 -25.73 -43.68
C SER A 519 -12.38 -26.16 -42.42
N LEU A 520 -11.05 -25.95 -42.38
CA LEU A 520 -10.21 -26.30 -41.23
C LEU A 520 -10.54 -25.45 -39.99
N ASN A 521 -11.05 -24.23 -40.18
CA ASN A 521 -11.51 -23.36 -39.11
C ASN A 521 -12.66 -23.96 -38.29
N HIS A 522 -13.54 -24.78 -38.88
CA HIS A 522 -14.60 -25.45 -38.12
C HIS A 522 -14.00 -26.51 -37.17
N THR A 523 -13.06 -27.32 -37.66
CA THR A 523 -12.35 -28.34 -36.87
C THR A 523 -11.55 -27.71 -35.72
N TRP A 524 -10.81 -26.62 -35.97
CA TRP A 524 -10.06 -25.92 -34.92
C TRP A 524 -10.96 -25.21 -33.90
N ARG A 525 -12.17 -24.78 -34.28
CA ARG A 525 -13.19 -24.29 -33.35
C ARG A 525 -13.73 -25.42 -32.46
N LEU A 526 -14.01 -26.59 -33.03
CA LEU A 526 -14.42 -27.77 -32.28
C LEU A 526 -13.35 -28.22 -31.27
N ILE A 527 -12.07 -28.26 -31.69
CA ILE A 527 -10.93 -28.53 -30.80
C ILE A 527 -10.87 -27.49 -29.67
N GLY A 528 -11.14 -26.21 -29.96
CA GLY A 528 -11.24 -25.15 -28.94
C GLY A 528 -12.34 -25.38 -27.90
N VAL A 529 -13.48 -25.97 -28.30
CA VAL A 529 -14.57 -26.38 -27.39
C VAL A 529 -14.18 -27.60 -26.55
N VAL A 530 -13.52 -28.60 -27.14
CA VAL A 530 -12.98 -29.77 -26.41
C VAL A 530 -11.91 -29.36 -25.39
N LEU A 531 -11.02 -28.44 -25.74
CA LEU A 531 -10.06 -27.89 -24.79
C LEU A 531 -10.78 -27.11 -23.67
N LEU A 532 -11.78 -26.27 -24.00
CA LEU A 532 -12.58 -25.55 -23.00
C LEU A 532 -13.28 -26.52 -22.03
N SER A 533 -13.83 -27.64 -22.51
CA SER A 533 -14.50 -28.63 -21.66
C SER A 533 -13.53 -29.37 -20.75
N LEU A 534 -12.35 -29.77 -21.24
CA LEU A 534 -11.25 -30.35 -20.45
C LEU A 534 -10.77 -29.40 -19.34
N PHE A 535 -10.65 -28.10 -19.63
CA PHE A 535 -10.32 -27.11 -18.59
C PHE A 535 -11.45 -26.93 -17.55
N THR A 536 -12.73 -27.01 -17.94
CA THR A 536 -13.80 -27.04 -16.92
C THR A 536 -13.84 -28.32 -16.10
N LEU A 537 -13.42 -29.46 -16.67
CA LEU A 537 -13.25 -30.70 -15.93
C LEU A 537 -12.12 -30.59 -14.90
N GLU A 538 -10.97 -29.99 -15.26
CA GLU A 538 -9.89 -29.65 -14.32
C GLU A 538 -10.39 -28.78 -13.16
N ILE A 539 -11.15 -27.72 -13.46
CA ILE A 539 -11.76 -26.84 -12.46
C ILE A 539 -12.72 -27.60 -11.53
N ALA A 540 -13.59 -28.45 -12.08
CA ALA A 540 -14.51 -29.27 -11.30
C ALA A 540 -13.78 -30.26 -10.39
N LEU A 541 -12.72 -30.92 -10.89
CA LEU A 541 -11.87 -31.82 -10.11
C LEU A 541 -11.12 -31.08 -8.99
N LYS A 542 -10.58 -29.88 -9.26
CA LYS A 542 -9.93 -29.03 -8.24
C LYS A 542 -10.93 -28.53 -7.20
N LEU A 543 -12.13 -28.09 -7.60
CA LEU A 543 -13.19 -27.67 -6.69
C LEU A 543 -13.66 -28.83 -5.80
N PHE A 544 -13.80 -30.03 -6.36
CA PHE A 544 -14.11 -31.23 -5.57
C PHE A 544 -12.98 -31.57 -4.59
N ALA A 545 -11.72 -31.61 -5.05
CA ALA A 545 -10.57 -32.02 -4.25
C ALA A 545 -10.23 -31.07 -3.09
N PHE A 546 -10.27 -29.75 -3.33
CA PHE A 546 -9.99 -28.75 -2.30
C PHE A 546 -11.24 -28.38 -1.48
N GLY A 547 -12.45 -28.58 -2.02
CA GLY A 547 -13.68 -28.09 -1.43
C GLY A 547 -13.89 -26.59 -1.68
N TYR A 548 -15.11 -26.11 -1.42
CA TYR A 548 -15.53 -24.74 -1.71
C TYR A 548 -14.59 -23.68 -1.10
N ASP A 549 -14.39 -23.73 0.23
CA ASP A 549 -13.62 -22.70 0.92
C ASP A 549 -12.16 -22.63 0.45
N GLU A 550 -11.44 -23.76 0.36
CA GLU A 550 -10.02 -23.74 -0.04
C GLU A 550 -9.87 -23.39 -1.54
N PHE A 551 -10.78 -23.84 -2.41
CA PHE A 551 -10.75 -23.50 -3.84
C PHE A 551 -10.91 -21.99 -4.06
N PHE A 552 -11.94 -21.37 -3.45
CA PHE A 552 -12.22 -19.94 -3.64
C PHE A 552 -11.21 -19.02 -2.93
N HIS A 553 -10.30 -19.53 -2.10
CA HIS A 553 -9.18 -18.75 -1.54
C HIS A 553 -7.88 -18.85 -2.37
N ARG A 554 -7.76 -19.79 -3.32
CA ARG A 554 -6.56 -19.93 -4.17
C ARG A 554 -6.65 -19.03 -5.42
N PRO A 555 -5.70 -18.11 -5.67
CA PRO A 555 -5.83 -17.09 -6.72
C PRO A 555 -5.82 -17.67 -8.14
N PHE A 556 -5.01 -18.71 -8.41
CA PHE A 556 -5.02 -19.37 -9.71
C PHE A 556 -6.35 -20.09 -9.98
N CYS A 557 -6.97 -20.70 -8.96
CA CYS A 557 -8.28 -21.34 -9.06
C CYS A 557 -9.41 -20.33 -9.35
N GLN A 558 -9.34 -19.13 -8.74
CA GLN A 558 -10.24 -18.02 -9.09
C GLN A 558 -10.06 -17.57 -10.54
N LEU A 559 -8.81 -17.42 -11.01
CA LEU A 559 -8.48 -17.04 -12.38
C LEU A 559 -8.98 -18.08 -13.39
N ASP A 560 -8.84 -19.37 -13.09
CA ASP A 560 -9.34 -20.46 -13.92
C ASP A 560 -10.86 -20.43 -14.08
N LEU A 561 -11.57 -20.30 -12.94
CA LEU A 561 -13.02 -20.19 -12.92
C LEU A 561 -13.49 -18.96 -13.71
N MET A 562 -12.84 -17.81 -13.51
CA MET A 562 -13.15 -16.58 -14.25
C MET A 562 -12.96 -16.76 -15.76
N ILE A 563 -11.81 -17.29 -16.21
CA ILE A 563 -11.53 -17.51 -17.63
C ILE A 563 -12.49 -18.56 -18.23
N ALA A 564 -12.84 -19.60 -17.47
CA ALA A 564 -13.80 -20.61 -17.93
C ALA A 564 -15.21 -20.03 -18.07
N VAL A 565 -15.70 -19.27 -17.08
CA VAL A 565 -17.01 -18.61 -17.12
C VAL A 565 -17.08 -17.63 -18.28
N VAL A 566 -16.06 -16.79 -18.48
CA VAL A 566 -16.00 -15.86 -19.63
C VAL A 566 -15.95 -16.62 -20.95
N GLY A 567 -15.15 -17.70 -21.04
CA GLY A 567 -15.05 -18.54 -22.23
C GLY A 567 -16.37 -19.24 -22.61
N TRP A 568 -17.13 -19.72 -21.63
CA TRP A 568 -18.46 -20.30 -21.85
C TRP A 568 -19.53 -19.25 -22.15
N ALA A 569 -19.46 -18.08 -21.50
CA ALA A 569 -20.39 -16.97 -21.76
C ALA A 569 -20.26 -16.46 -23.20
N PHE A 570 -19.05 -16.22 -23.69
CA PHE A 570 -18.83 -15.82 -25.08
C PHE A 570 -19.19 -16.92 -26.08
N TYR A 571 -18.90 -18.19 -25.77
CA TYR A 571 -19.34 -19.32 -26.60
C TYR A 571 -20.87 -19.36 -26.74
N ALA A 572 -21.59 -19.34 -25.62
CA ALA A 572 -23.04 -19.31 -25.61
C ALA A 572 -23.60 -18.09 -26.37
N LEU A 573 -23.00 -16.90 -26.18
CA LEU A 573 -23.42 -15.68 -26.86
C LEU A 573 -23.23 -15.77 -28.38
N THR A 574 -22.11 -16.33 -28.87
CA THR A 574 -21.89 -16.58 -30.31
C THR A 574 -22.76 -17.69 -30.89
N SER A 575 -23.18 -18.68 -30.09
CA SER A 575 -24.05 -19.78 -30.56
C SER A 575 -25.55 -19.44 -30.51
N LEU A 576 -25.97 -18.56 -29.61
CA LEU A 576 -27.38 -18.23 -29.38
C LEU A 576 -27.85 -16.95 -30.10
N LEU A 577 -26.95 -15.99 -30.38
CA LEU A 577 -27.28 -14.76 -31.09
C LEU A 577 -26.75 -14.78 -32.54
N PRO A 578 -27.59 -15.10 -33.55
CA PRO A 578 -27.19 -14.96 -34.94
C PRO A 578 -26.86 -13.50 -35.25
N GLY A 579 -25.66 -13.26 -35.79
CA GLY A 579 -25.14 -11.91 -36.09
C GLY A 579 -24.24 -11.29 -35.01
N PHE A 580 -23.93 -11.99 -33.92
CA PHE A 580 -22.97 -11.48 -32.93
C PHE A 580 -21.54 -11.35 -33.54
N PRO A 581 -20.82 -10.22 -33.36
CA PRO A 581 -19.56 -9.97 -34.07
C PRO A 581 -18.46 -10.98 -33.75
N ILE A 582 -17.81 -11.49 -34.80
CA ILE A 582 -16.76 -12.53 -34.67
C ILE A 582 -15.56 -12.08 -33.81
N VAL A 583 -15.28 -10.78 -33.78
CA VAL A 583 -14.22 -10.18 -32.95
C VAL A 583 -14.35 -10.55 -31.46
N PHE A 584 -15.56 -10.79 -30.96
CA PHE A 584 -15.76 -11.23 -29.58
C PHE A 584 -15.40 -12.71 -29.35
N TYR A 585 -15.49 -13.56 -30.38
CA TYR A 585 -14.97 -14.93 -30.32
C TYR A 585 -13.44 -14.91 -30.24
N ASP A 586 -12.79 -14.06 -31.04
CA ASP A 586 -11.34 -13.90 -31.06
C ASP A 586 -10.83 -13.27 -29.75
N LEU A 587 -11.58 -12.33 -29.17
CA LEU A 587 -11.34 -11.80 -27.83
C LEU A 587 -11.48 -12.89 -26.74
N ALA A 588 -12.48 -13.75 -26.83
CA ALA A 588 -12.65 -14.87 -25.90
C ALA A 588 -11.52 -15.91 -26.01
N LEU A 589 -11.00 -16.12 -27.23
CA LEU A 589 -9.81 -16.93 -27.50
C LEU A 589 -8.56 -16.28 -26.87
N ALA A 590 -8.37 -14.97 -27.02
CA ALA A 590 -7.27 -14.24 -26.38
C ALA A 590 -7.35 -14.27 -24.84
N ILE A 591 -8.55 -14.12 -24.25
CA ILE A 591 -8.78 -14.25 -22.80
C ILE A 591 -8.48 -15.69 -22.33
N ARG A 592 -8.82 -16.71 -23.12
CA ARG A 592 -8.48 -18.11 -22.81
C ARG A 592 -6.96 -18.33 -22.73
N SER A 593 -6.19 -17.66 -23.60
CA SER A 593 -4.72 -17.69 -23.60
C SER A 593 -4.08 -17.07 -22.35
N LEU A 594 -4.80 -16.28 -21.54
CA LEU A 594 -4.29 -15.81 -20.22
C LEU A 594 -3.95 -16.97 -19.27
N ARG A 595 -4.44 -18.19 -19.53
CA ARG A 595 -4.03 -19.41 -18.81
C ARG A 595 -2.52 -19.69 -18.90
N VAL A 596 -1.81 -19.12 -19.88
CA VAL A 596 -0.33 -19.13 -19.96
C VAL A 596 0.33 -18.57 -18.68
N ILE A 597 -0.35 -17.69 -17.93
CA ILE A 597 0.13 -17.22 -16.63
C ILE A 597 0.33 -18.39 -15.63
N LYS A 598 -0.40 -19.51 -15.78
CA LYS A 598 -0.18 -20.74 -14.98
C LYS A 598 1.16 -21.42 -15.30
N LEU A 599 1.73 -21.26 -16.49
CA LEU A 599 3.07 -21.81 -16.79
C LEU A 599 4.17 -21.14 -15.95
N LEU A 600 3.94 -19.92 -15.44
CA LEU A 600 4.83 -19.29 -14.46
C LEU A 600 4.82 -20.05 -13.13
N ASN A 601 3.70 -20.72 -12.79
CA ASN A 601 3.57 -21.58 -11.61
C ASN A 601 4.42 -22.87 -11.72
N LEU A 602 5.02 -23.17 -12.88
CA LEU A 602 5.97 -24.27 -13.04
C LEU A 602 7.36 -23.95 -12.46
N PHE A 603 7.72 -22.67 -12.35
CA PHE A 603 9.04 -22.23 -11.87
C PHE A 603 8.92 -21.50 -10.52
N PRO A 604 9.43 -22.05 -9.41
CA PRO A 604 9.30 -21.44 -8.08
C PRO A 604 9.74 -19.97 -7.95
N PRO A 605 10.75 -19.45 -8.68
CA PRO A 605 11.08 -18.02 -8.64
C PRO A 605 9.91 -17.10 -9.02
N PHE A 606 9.06 -17.49 -9.98
CA PHE A 606 7.91 -16.67 -10.36
C PHE A 606 6.77 -16.71 -9.33
N HIS A 607 6.70 -17.72 -8.45
CA HIS A 607 5.71 -17.74 -7.36
C HIS A 607 5.90 -16.55 -6.44
N SER A 608 7.15 -16.29 -6.02
CA SER A 608 7.50 -15.14 -5.18
C SER A 608 7.11 -13.81 -5.86
N ILE A 609 7.35 -13.71 -7.17
CA ILE A 609 7.02 -12.52 -7.98
C ILE A 609 5.50 -12.33 -8.06
N LEU A 610 4.73 -13.36 -8.41
CA LEU A 610 3.27 -13.30 -8.57
C LEU A 610 2.55 -13.07 -7.24
N TRP A 611 3.03 -13.67 -6.16
CA TRP A 611 2.52 -13.42 -4.80
C TRP A 611 2.78 -11.98 -4.37
N THR A 612 3.98 -11.46 -4.63
CA THR A 612 4.33 -10.05 -4.38
C THR A 612 3.48 -9.11 -5.23
N MET A 613 3.25 -9.42 -6.51
CA MET A 613 2.36 -8.67 -7.41
C MET A 613 0.92 -8.61 -6.88
N SER A 614 0.34 -9.75 -6.51
CA SER A 614 -1.00 -9.82 -5.92
C SER A 614 -1.10 -8.99 -4.62
N ARG A 615 -0.04 -8.98 -3.81
CA ARG A 615 0.04 -8.20 -2.58
C ARG A 615 0.12 -6.69 -2.81
N ILE A 616 0.84 -6.23 -3.84
CA ILE A 616 0.94 -4.79 -4.14
C ILE A 616 -0.20 -4.26 -5.02
N LEU A 617 -0.91 -5.14 -5.74
CA LEU A 617 -1.98 -4.76 -6.68
C LEU A 617 -3.00 -3.76 -6.09
N PRO A 618 -3.55 -3.92 -4.87
CA PRO A 618 -4.51 -2.97 -4.32
C PRO A 618 -3.95 -1.57 -4.08
N LEU A 619 -2.63 -1.41 -3.99
CA LEU A 619 -1.95 -0.12 -3.87
C LEU A 619 -1.65 0.44 -5.27
N VAL A 620 -1.18 -0.40 -6.20
CA VAL A 620 -0.96 -0.04 -7.61
C VAL A 620 -2.24 0.53 -8.23
N THR A 621 -3.41 -0.09 -8.01
CA THR A 621 -4.71 0.43 -8.47
C THR A 621 -5.02 1.85 -7.94
N GLN A 622 -4.58 2.19 -6.72
CA GLN A 622 -4.82 3.53 -6.15
C GLN A 622 -3.95 4.59 -6.82
N LEU A 623 -2.74 4.24 -7.26
CA LEU A 623 -1.84 5.16 -7.95
C LEU A 623 -2.19 5.29 -9.43
N ILE A 624 -2.61 4.20 -10.09
CA ILE A 624 -3.22 4.23 -11.43
C ILE A 624 -4.46 5.14 -11.43
N LEU A 625 -5.33 5.06 -10.40
CA LEU A 625 -6.48 5.95 -10.27
C LEU A 625 -6.07 7.44 -10.19
N VAL A 626 -4.93 7.76 -9.56
CA VAL A 626 -4.40 9.13 -9.54
C VAL A 626 -3.92 9.56 -10.93
N ILE A 627 -3.18 8.70 -11.65
CA ILE A 627 -2.73 9.00 -13.02
C ILE A 627 -3.94 9.19 -13.95
N LEU A 628 -4.89 8.25 -13.94
CA LEU A 628 -6.12 8.33 -14.75
C LEU A 628 -6.97 9.55 -14.40
N SER A 629 -6.98 10.03 -13.14
CA SER A 629 -7.68 11.27 -12.79
C SER A 629 -7.09 12.51 -13.47
N VAL A 630 -5.78 12.53 -13.70
CA VAL A 630 -5.10 13.62 -14.39
C VAL A 630 -5.29 13.49 -15.91
N VAL A 631 -5.23 12.28 -16.46
CA VAL A 631 -5.55 12.04 -17.88
C VAL A 631 -7.01 12.42 -18.18
N TYR A 632 -7.97 12.03 -17.34
CA TYR A 632 -9.37 12.47 -17.42
C TYR A 632 -9.47 13.99 -17.40
N ALA A 633 -8.77 14.65 -16.48
CA ALA A 633 -8.82 16.10 -16.33
C ALA A 633 -8.36 16.82 -17.60
N PHE A 634 -7.21 16.43 -18.16
CA PHE A 634 -6.72 16.98 -19.42
C PHE A 634 -7.56 16.55 -20.64
N ALA A 635 -8.19 15.38 -20.64
CA ALA A 635 -9.11 14.96 -21.72
C ALA A 635 -10.35 15.85 -21.81
N ILE A 636 -10.94 16.24 -20.68
CA ILE A 636 -12.03 17.25 -20.64
C ILE A 636 -11.57 18.59 -21.22
N LEU A 637 -10.38 19.06 -20.84
CA LEU A 637 -9.82 20.31 -21.38
C LEU A 637 -9.51 20.21 -22.88
N ALA A 638 -8.98 19.08 -23.34
CA ALA A 638 -8.65 18.84 -24.75
C ALA A 638 -9.93 18.78 -25.61
N GLN A 639 -10.97 18.09 -25.15
CA GLN A 639 -12.28 18.08 -25.80
C GLN A 639 -12.87 19.49 -25.89
N ALA A 640 -12.85 20.25 -24.78
CA ALA A 640 -13.40 21.61 -24.73
C ALA A 640 -12.65 22.62 -25.63
N ASN A 641 -11.33 22.46 -25.81
CA ASN A 641 -10.50 23.41 -26.55
C ASN A 641 -10.24 23.00 -28.01
N TYR A 642 -10.14 21.69 -28.30
CA TYR A 642 -9.68 21.17 -29.60
C TYR A 642 -10.65 20.18 -30.26
N GLY A 643 -11.72 19.76 -29.58
CA GLY A 643 -12.68 18.76 -30.09
C GLY A 643 -13.29 19.14 -31.42
N ASN A 644 -13.98 20.27 -31.47
CA ASN A 644 -14.56 20.79 -32.72
C ASN A 644 -13.48 21.09 -33.77
N ILE A 645 -12.32 21.63 -33.34
CA ILE A 645 -11.25 22.11 -34.22
C ILE A 645 -10.62 20.95 -35.02
N LEU A 646 -10.34 19.82 -34.38
CA LEU A 646 -9.82 18.64 -35.08
C LEU A 646 -10.93 17.84 -35.80
N ALA A 647 -12.19 17.90 -35.33
CA ALA A 647 -13.32 17.27 -36.01
C ALA A 647 -13.61 17.94 -37.38
N THR A 648 -13.55 19.28 -37.44
CA THR A 648 -13.74 20.07 -38.67
C THR A 648 -12.40 20.57 -39.22
N PHE A 649 -11.38 19.70 -39.24
CA PHE A 649 -10.04 20.06 -39.71
C PHE A 649 -10.06 20.52 -41.18
N PRO A 650 -9.52 21.70 -41.54
CA PRO A 650 -9.56 22.20 -42.92
C PRO A 650 -8.77 21.32 -43.91
N GLU A 651 -9.40 20.90 -45.01
CA GLU A 651 -8.74 20.08 -46.04
C GLU A 651 -7.54 20.78 -46.69
N GLU A 652 -7.51 22.12 -46.75
CA GLU A 652 -6.37 22.92 -47.21
C GLU A 652 -5.08 22.67 -46.41
N LEU A 653 -5.20 22.30 -45.12
CA LEU A 653 -4.06 22.08 -44.22
C LEU A 653 -3.59 20.62 -44.20
N LYS A 654 -4.30 19.71 -44.87
CA LYS A 654 -4.03 18.27 -44.93
C LYS A 654 -2.58 17.93 -45.29
N GLY A 655 -2.03 18.60 -46.30
CA GLY A 655 -0.64 18.38 -46.74
C GLY A 655 0.41 18.74 -45.67
N LYS A 656 0.10 19.67 -44.76
CA LYS A 656 1.00 20.08 -43.65
C LYS A 656 0.86 19.19 -42.41
N ALA A 657 -0.25 18.46 -42.29
CA ALA A 657 -0.54 17.55 -41.17
C ALA A 657 -0.60 16.08 -41.62
N ALA A 658 0.09 15.69 -42.70
CA ALA A 658 -0.10 14.42 -43.38
C ALA A 658 0.00 13.18 -42.47
N THR A 659 0.93 13.17 -41.51
CA THR A 659 1.13 12.09 -40.54
C THR A 659 -0.05 11.93 -39.58
N TRP A 660 -0.53 13.03 -38.98
CA TRP A 660 -1.71 13.01 -38.13
C TRP A 660 -2.98 12.74 -38.94
N TYR A 661 -3.11 13.32 -40.14
CA TYR A 661 -4.30 13.17 -40.97
C TYR A 661 -4.52 11.71 -41.41
N ALA A 662 -3.44 10.95 -41.63
CA ALA A 662 -3.53 9.51 -41.89
C ALA A 662 -4.18 8.73 -40.73
N SER A 663 -3.79 9.03 -39.48
CA SER A 663 -4.37 8.46 -38.25
C SER A 663 -5.49 9.32 -37.65
N ARG A 664 -6.15 10.20 -38.43
CA ARG A 664 -7.12 11.18 -37.90
C ARG A 664 -8.34 10.58 -37.23
N GLN A 665 -8.62 9.29 -37.43
CA GLN A 665 -9.75 8.58 -36.81
C GLN A 665 -9.42 8.09 -35.39
N GLU A 666 -8.13 7.90 -35.09
CA GLU A 666 -7.60 7.44 -33.81
C GLU A 666 -7.37 8.64 -32.88
N PHE A 667 -6.76 9.71 -33.40
CA PHE A 667 -6.38 10.90 -32.64
C PHE A 667 -7.43 12.03 -32.71
N GLN A 668 -8.58 11.84 -32.05
CA GLN A 668 -9.69 12.82 -32.02
C GLN A 668 -10.08 13.27 -30.60
N PHE A 669 -10.59 14.49 -30.48
CA PHE A 669 -11.09 15.07 -29.24
C PHE A 669 -12.60 15.42 -29.29
N ASP A 670 -13.35 14.92 -30.28
CA ASP A 670 -14.77 15.21 -30.48
C ASP A 670 -15.65 14.66 -29.36
N THR A 671 -15.43 13.40 -28.98
CA THR A 671 -16.10 12.73 -27.87
C THR A 671 -15.15 12.49 -26.69
N PHE A 672 -15.69 12.26 -25.50
CA PHE A 672 -14.88 12.13 -24.29
C PHE A 672 -14.05 10.85 -24.30
N GLU A 673 -14.59 9.74 -24.82
CA GLU A 673 -13.88 8.47 -24.94
C GLU A 673 -12.70 8.56 -25.91
N ARG A 674 -12.88 9.23 -27.06
CA ARG A 674 -11.79 9.49 -28.02
C ARG A 674 -10.74 10.41 -27.40
N ALA A 675 -11.18 11.51 -26.78
CA ALA A 675 -10.28 12.42 -26.07
C ALA A 675 -9.47 11.71 -24.97
N LEU A 676 -10.08 10.80 -24.21
CA LEU A 676 -9.41 10.03 -23.16
C LEU A 676 -8.35 9.09 -23.73
N ILE A 677 -8.65 8.40 -24.84
CA ILE A 677 -7.71 7.52 -25.55
C ILE A 677 -6.57 8.34 -26.15
N THR A 678 -6.86 9.40 -26.91
CA THR A 678 -5.85 10.27 -27.51
C THR A 678 -4.96 10.94 -26.46
N MET A 679 -5.49 11.36 -25.31
CA MET A 679 -4.65 11.88 -24.22
C MET A 679 -3.78 10.78 -23.57
N PHE A 680 -4.28 9.55 -23.45
CA PHE A 680 -3.48 8.41 -22.98
C PHE A 680 -2.35 8.06 -23.98
N GLU A 681 -2.62 8.14 -25.27
CA GLU A 681 -1.65 7.96 -26.35
C GLU A 681 -0.61 9.09 -26.36
N VAL A 682 -1.01 10.36 -26.24
CA VAL A 682 -0.07 11.50 -26.09
C VAL A 682 0.82 11.37 -24.84
N ALA A 683 0.36 10.66 -23.81
CA ALA A 683 1.17 10.36 -22.62
C ALA A 683 2.20 9.23 -22.82
N THR A 684 1.96 8.30 -23.76
CA THR A 684 2.74 7.05 -23.90
C THR A 684 3.50 6.94 -25.22
N LEU A 685 2.97 7.47 -26.32
CA LEU A 685 3.58 7.45 -27.64
C LEU A 685 4.80 8.35 -27.70
N ALA A 686 5.84 7.85 -28.38
CA ALA A 686 7.06 8.60 -28.54
C ALA A 686 6.86 9.83 -29.45
N CYS A 687 6.07 9.72 -30.54
CA CYS A 687 5.78 10.78 -31.51
C CYS A 687 4.53 11.61 -31.18
N TRP A 688 4.24 11.86 -29.90
CA TRP A 688 3.02 12.55 -29.43
C TRP A 688 2.80 13.95 -30.04
N ASN A 689 3.86 14.61 -30.52
CA ASN A 689 3.80 15.96 -31.07
C ASN A 689 2.93 16.07 -32.32
N ILE A 690 2.70 15.00 -33.09
CA ILE A 690 1.85 15.04 -34.30
C ILE A 690 0.43 15.58 -34.00
N VAL A 691 -0.12 15.28 -32.81
CA VAL A 691 -1.44 15.75 -32.37
C VAL A 691 -1.39 17.24 -31.97
N MET A 692 -0.30 17.66 -31.32
CA MET A 692 -0.05 19.06 -30.97
C MET A 692 0.15 19.92 -32.23
N ASP A 693 0.94 19.44 -33.18
CA ASP A 693 1.26 20.13 -34.43
C ASP A 693 0.01 20.29 -35.30
N ALA A 694 -0.82 19.24 -35.41
CA ALA A 694 -2.13 19.32 -36.07
C ALA A 694 -3.05 20.36 -35.42
N ALA A 695 -3.20 20.35 -34.08
CA ALA A 695 -3.99 21.35 -33.37
C ALA A 695 -3.43 22.78 -33.55
N TYR A 696 -2.10 22.93 -33.51
CA TYR A 696 -1.41 24.22 -33.69
C TYR A 696 -1.55 24.79 -35.10
N LEU A 697 -1.59 23.95 -36.15
CA LEU A 697 -1.80 24.41 -37.54
C LEU A 697 -3.13 25.15 -37.72
N VAL A 698 -4.17 24.75 -36.98
CA VAL A 698 -5.50 25.37 -37.03
C VAL A 698 -5.63 26.53 -36.03
N THR A 699 -5.18 26.37 -34.78
CA THR A 699 -5.31 27.43 -33.77
C THR A 699 -4.30 28.57 -33.92
N ARG A 700 -3.11 28.28 -34.47
CA ARG A 700 -1.92 29.16 -34.53
C ARG A 700 -1.56 29.81 -33.19
N SER A 701 -1.94 29.19 -32.07
CA SER A 701 -1.82 29.76 -30.73
C SER A 701 -0.72 29.08 -29.92
N ALA A 702 0.16 29.88 -29.30
CA ALA A 702 1.18 29.38 -28.37
C ALA A 702 0.57 28.59 -27.20
N SER A 703 -0.66 28.94 -26.78
CA SER A 703 -1.41 28.23 -25.73
C SER A 703 -1.63 26.75 -26.04
N THR A 704 -1.73 26.37 -27.31
CA THR A 704 -1.83 24.94 -27.72
C THR A 704 -0.55 24.19 -27.40
N ARG A 705 0.63 24.75 -27.72
CA ARG A 705 1.92 24.12 -27.38
C ARG A 705 2.08 24.02 -25.86
N ILE A 706 1.77 25.10 -25.13
CA ILE A 706 1.84 25.13 -23.66
C ILE A 706 0.95 24.04 -23.04
N PHE A 707 -0.27 23.84 -23.54
CA PHE A 707 -1.17 22.77 -23.06
C PHE A 707 -0.54 21.38 -23.19
N PHE A 708 -0.10 21.01 -24.40
CA PHE A 708 0.44 19.67 -24.66
C PHE A 708 1.78 19.42 -23.93
N PHE A 709 2.69 20.40 -23.89
CA PHE A 709 3.92 20.28 -23.09
C PHE A 709 3.62 20.20 -21.59
N THR A 710 2.67 20.97 -21.05
CA THR A 710 2.29 20.90 -19.63
C THR A 710 1.74 19.52 -19.28
N PHE A 711 0.87 18.94 -20.12
CA PHE A 711 0.41 17.57 -19.96
C PHE A 711 1.57 16.56 -20.00
N ARG A 712 2.42 16.65 -21.04
CA ARG A 712 3.53 15.73 -21.28
C ARG A 712 4.55 15.74 -20.14
N LEU A 713 4.94 16.91 -19.63
CA LEU A 713 5.81 17.07 -18.47
C LEU A 713 5.15 16.55 -17.18
N THR A 714 3.84 16.80 -17.00
CA THR A 714 3.10 16.32 -15.82
C THR A 714 3.04 14.79 -15.76
N ILE A 715 2.80 14.12 -16.89
CA ILE A 715 2.79 12.65 -16.92
C ILE A 715 4.22 12.08 -16.95
N GLY A 716 5.07 12.57 -17.86
CA GLY A 716 6.40 12.04 -18.14
C GLY A 716 7.45 12.32 -17.07
N ASN A 717 7.48 13.54 -16.51
CA ASN A 717 8.56 13.98 -15.61
C ASN A 717 8.10 14.03 -14.14
N ILE A 718 6.79 13.95 -13.86
CA ILE A 718 6.27 13.94 -12.48
C ILE A 718 5.59 12.60 -12.14
N LEU A 719 4.49 12.24 -12.82
CA LEU A 719 3.64 11.13 -12.37
C LEU A 719 4.22 9.73 -12.65
N LEU A 720 4.80 9.48 -13.83
CA LEU A 720 5.44 8.21 -14.17
C LEU A 720 6.72 7.93 -13.34
N PRO A 721 7.61 8.91 -13.08
CA PRO A 721 8.73 8.75 -12.15
C PRO A 721 8.29 8.39 -10.72
N ILE A 722 7.24 9.03 -10.20
CA ILE A 722 6.67 8.67 -8.89
C ILE A 722 6.06 7.25 -8.92
N PHE A 723 5.39 6.87 -10.01
CA PHE A 723 4.81 5.52 -10.18
C PHE A 723 5.88 4.42 -10.23
N THR A 724 6.93 4.61 -11.02
CA THR A 724 8.03 3.64 -11.13
C THR A 724 8.79 3.51 -9.82
N GLY A 725 9.14 4.63 -9.16
CA GLY A 725 9.76 4.62 -7.84
C GLY A 725 8.88 3.94 -6.78
N PHE A 726 7.57 4.20 -6.78
CA PHE A 726 6.61 3.51 -5.92
C PHE A 726 6.57 2.00 -6.17
N LEU A 727 6.51 1.59 -7.44
CA LEU A 727 6.42 0.18 -7.82
C LEU A 727 7.69 -0.58 -7.41
N VAL A 728 8.87 0.00 -7.62
CA VAL A 728 10.16 -0.59 -7.22
C VAL A 728 10.25 -0.76 -5.69
N GLU A 729 9.89 0.26 -4.91
CA GLU A 729 9.87 0.14 -3.43
C GLU A 729 8.86 -0.92 -2.99
N SER A 730 7.65 -0.87 -3.55
CA SER A 730 6.57 -1.80 -3.23
C SER A 730 6.99 -3.22 -3.54
N PHE A 731 7.64 -3.46 -4.67
CA PHE A 731 8.11 -4.79 -5.03
C PHE A 731 9.24 -5.26 -4.12
N SER A 732 10.33 -4.49 -4.03
CA SER A 732 11.54 -4.81 -3.25
C SER A 732 11.23 -5.06 -1.77
N SER A 733 10.44 -4.18 -1.13
CA SER A 733 10.07 -4.35 0.28
C SER A 733 9.08 -5.51 0.51
N ASN A 734 8.21 -5.83 -0.47
CA ASN A 734 7.24 -6.91 -0.29
C ASN A 734 7.76 -8.29 -0.69
N GLN A 735 8.86 -8.37 -1.44
CA GLN A 735 9.56 -9.60 -1.85
C GLN A 735 10.26 -10.28 -0.65
N LYS A 736 9.48 -11.04 0.14
CA LYS A 736 10.03 -12.01 1.11
C LYS A 736 10.28 -13.35 0.38
N PRO A 737 11.39 -14.07 0.69
CA PRO A 737 11.59 -15.43 0.18
C PRO A 737 10.50 -16.36 0.75
N VAL A 738 9.89 -17.16 -0.12
CA VAL A 738 8.72 -18.02 0.19
C VAL A 738 9.02 -18.99 1.34
N GLU A 739 10.24 -19.53 1.37
CA GLU A 739 10.74 -20.44 2.41
C GLU A 739 10.55 -19.92 3.85
N LYS A 740 10.61 -18.60 4.07
CA LYS A 740 10.42 -18.01 5.41
C LYS A 740 8.95 -17.95 5.86
N GLU A 741 7.99 -17.86 4.93
CA GLU A 741 6.57 -17.95 5.31
C GLU A 741 6.10 -19.42 5.41
N GLU A 742 6.66 -20.34 4.61
CA GLU A 742 6.34 -21.77 4.74
C GLU A 742 6.88 -22.38 6.04
N THR A 743 8.17 -22.17 6.37
CA THR A 743 8.74 -22.63 7.66
C THR A 743 8.06 -22.00 8.87
N SER A 744 7.70 -20.71 8.81
CA SER A 744 7.00 -20.06 9.92
C SER A 744 5.49 -20.36 9.98
N SER A 745 4.90 -20.95 8.93
CA SER A 745 3.57 -21.57 8.99
C SER A 745 3.59 -22.95 9.67
N ALA A 746 4.72 -23.68 9.56
CA ALA A 746 4.93 -24.95 10.24
C ALA A 746 5.16 -24.76 11.77
N THR A 747 5.85 -23.69 12.18
CA THR A 747 6.05 -23.35 13.61
C THR A 747 4.80 -22.71 14.24
N THR A 748 3.69 -23.45 14.22
CA THR A 748 2.49 -23.11 15.00
C THR A 748 2.74 -23.44 16.47
N GLN A 749 3.13 -22.45 17.27
CA GLN A 749 3.17 -22.63 18.72
C GLN A 749 1.74 -22.87 19.23
N MET A 750 1.59 -23.95 19.98
CA MET A 750 0.34 -24.35 20.61
C MET A 750 0.45 -24.03 22.09
N LEU A 751 -0.20 -22.95 22.53
CA LEU A 751 -0.29 -22.64 23.95
C LEU A 751 -1.02 -23.80 24.66
N PRO A 752 -0.40 -24.46 25.67
CA PRO A 752 -1.12 -25.33 26.57
C PRO A 752 -1.92 -24.45 27.55
N VAL A 753 -3.21 -24.68 27.62
CA VAL A 753 -4.03 -24.27 28.74
C VAL A 753 -3.97 -25.42 29.78
N ILE A 754 -4.01 -25.10 31.09
CA ILE A 754 -3.92 -26.00 32.28
C ILE A 754 -2.49 -26.19 32.84
N VAL A 755 -2.26 -25.72 34.08
CA VAL A 755 -2.23 -26.55 35.33
C VAL A 755 -2.84 -25.73 36.47
N ASP A 756 -3.50 -26.38 37.43
CA ASP A 756 -4.00 -25.79 38.68
C ASP A 756 -2.86 -25.31 39.62
N ALA A 757 -3.22 -24.51 40.63
CA ALA A 757 -2.31 -23.85 41.57
C ALA A 757 -1.52 -24.77 42.55
N MET A 758 -1.47 -26.08 42.30
CA MET A 758 -0.66 -27.05 43.06
C MET A 758 -0.02 -28.06 42.10
N GLY A 759 1.28 -27.93 41.85
CA GLY A 759 1.98 -28.65 40.79
C GLY A 759 2.20 -30.14 41.03
N VAL A 760 1.16 -30.98 40.82
CA VAL A 760 1.28 -32.44 40.73
C VAL A 760 0.37 -32.97 39.59
N PRO A 761 0.90 -33.73 38.61
CA PRO A 761 0.08 -34.34 37.57
C PRO A 761 -0.39 -35.75 37.96
N ASP A 762 -1.69 -35.93 38.25
CA ASP A 762 -2.31 -37.27 38.26
C ASP A 762 -2.81 -37.63 36.85
N VAL A 763 -2.17 -38.60 36.23
CA VAL A 763 -2.36 -38.97 34.82
C VAL A 763 -3.55 -39.93 34.62
N THR A 764 -4.28 -40.32 35.68
CA THR A 764 -5.18 -41.47 35.62
C THR A 764 -6.68 -41.17 35.44
N LYS A 765 -7.13 -39.91 35.54
CA LYS A 765 -8.57 -39.55 35.45
C LYS A 765 -8.87 -38.28 34.64
N LEU A 766 -8.76 -38.39 33.30
CA LEU A 766 -9.33 -37.40 32.38
C LEU A 766 -10.51 -38.01 31.60
N PRO A 767 -11.77 -37.54 31.82
CA PRO A 767 -12.85 -37.86 30.90
C PRO A 767 -12.57 -37.20 29.54
N ARG A 768 -12.96 -37.85 28.44
CA ARG A 768 -12.76 -37.36 27.06
C ARG A 768 -13.64 -36.13 26.77
N THR A 769 -13.28 -34.97 27.31
CA THR A 769 -13.86 -33.68 26.91
C THR A 769 -13.41 -33.35 25.49
N SER A 770 -14.29 -32.71 24.72
CA SER A 770 -14.04 -32.42 23.31
C SER A 770 -13.11 -31.22 23.17
N HIS A 771 -11.80 -31.44 22.96
CA HIS A 771 -10.87 -30.35 22.63
C HIS A 771 -11.35 -29.57 21.39
N VAL A 772 -11.92 -28.38 21.61
CA VAL A 772 -12.28 -27.46 20.53
C VAL A 772 -11.02 -26.72 20.13
N LYS A 773 -10.44 -27.08 18.99
CA LYS A 773 -9.29 -26.37 18.43
C LYS A 773 -9.74 -25.06 17.79
N TYR A 774 -9.21 -23.95 18.30
CA TYR A 774 -9.47 -22.61 17.81
C TYR A 774 -8.27 -22.13 16.98
N LYS A 775 -8.51 -21.76 15.72
CA LYS A 775 -7.46 -21.19 14.86
C LYS A 775 -7.67 -19.69 14.69
N MET A 776 -6.63 -18.93 14.99
CA MET A 776 -6.57 -17.47 14.85
C MET A 776 -5.72 -17.10 13.63
N SER A 777 -6.39 -16.68 12.57
CA SER A 777 -5.75 -16.22 11.32
C SER A 777 -5.79 -14.71 11.19
N PHE A 778 -4.80 -14.12 10.51
CA PHE A 778 -4.65 -12.67 10.35
C PHE A 778 -4.81 -12.26 8.89
N GLN A 779 -5.86 -11.49 8.60
CA GLN A 779 -6.09 -10.97 7.25
C GLN A 779 -5.35 -9.64 7.04
N ARG A 780 -4.16 -9.69 6.39
CA ARG A 780 -3.36 -8.49 6.06
C ARG A 780 -4.16 -7.56 5.12
N ARG A 781 -4.44 -6.33 5.56
CA ARG A 781 -5.12 -5.31 4.75
C ARG A 781 -4.12 -4.50 3.90
N ALA A 782 -4.61 -3.76 2.91
CA ALA A 782 -3.80 -2.83 2.11
C ALA A 782 -3.05 -1.77 2.96
N SER A 783 -3.58 -1.43 4.14
CA SER A 783 -2.88 -0.61 5.13
C SER A 783 -1.64 -1.25 5.72
N ASP A 784 -1.65 -2.57 5.83
CA ASP A 784 -0.69 -3.36 6.59
C ASP A 784 0.48 -3.70 5.65
N ILE A 785 0.15 -3.87 4.35
CA ILE A 785 1.09 -3.84 3.22
C ILE A 785 1.79 -2.47 3.12
N GLN A 786 1.07 -1.37 3.34
CA GLN A 786 1.69 -0.03 3.43
C GLN A 786 2.62 0.13 4.64
N SER A 787 2.36 -0.51 5.78
CA SER A 787 3.34 -0.55 6.89
C SER A 787 4.47 -1.57 6.68
N ALA A 788 4.25 -2.61 5.87
CA ALA A 788 5.31 -3.54 5.47
C ALA A 788 6.32 -2.86 4.54
N MET A 789 5.84 -2.01 3.62
CA MET A 789 6.65 -1.20 2.68
C MET A 789 7.78 -0.41 3.35
N PHE A 790 7.60 -0.03 4.61
CA PHE A 790 8.60 0.68 5.40
C PHE A 790 9.12 -0.23 6.49
N ASP A 791 10.24 -0.88 6.21
CA ASP A 791 10.97 -1.65 7.21
C ASP A 791 11.90 -0.74 8.01
N PHE A 792 11.29 -0.03 8.97
CA PHE A 792 12.01 0.62 10.07
C PHE A 792 12.75 -0.40 10.94
N SER A 793 12.39 -1.69 10.83
CA SER A 793 13.11 -2.82 11.40
C SER A 793 14.39 -3.19 10.64
N LYS A 794 15.18 -2.19 10.26
CA LYS A 794 16.58 -2.21 10.69
C LYS A 794 16.66 -1.49 12.04
N PRO A 795 16.37 -2.15 13.18
CA PRO A 795 17.27 -1.88 14.28
C PRO A 795 18.67 -2.24 13.75
N LYS A 796 19.70 -1.56 14.23
CA LYS A 796 20.98 -2.28 14.39
C LYS A 796 20.59 -3.54 15.18
N SER A 797 20.79 -4.73 14.63
CA SER A 797 20.40 -5.95 15.33
C SER A 797 20.98 -5.93 16.74
N SER A 798 20.40 -6.64 17.71
CA SER A 798 21.00 -6.66 19.05
C SER A 798 22.48 -7.09 19.00
N GLN A 799 22.83 -7.94 18.02
CA GLN A 799 24.20 -8.24 17.61
C GLN A 799 24.97 -7.03 17.05
N ASP A 800 24.44 -6.20 16.15
CA ASP A 800 25.12 -4.98 15.67
C ASP A 800 25.31 -3.92 16.78
N VAL A 801 24.37 -3.81 17.72
CA VAL A 801 24.49 -2.90 18.88
C VAL A 801 25.55 -3.41 19.84
N GLN A 802 25.51 -4.70 20.19
CA GLN A 802 26.58 -5.35 20.97
C GLN A 802 27.93 -5.25 20.24
N LEU A 803 27.98 -5.47 18.93
CA LEU A 803 29.20 -5.38 18.12
C LEU A 803 29.74 -3.93 18.07
N GLN A 804 28.88 -2.91 18.05
CA GLN A 804 29.32 -1.53 18.20
C GLN A 804 29.82 -1.23 19.61
N GLN A 805 29.13 -1.67 20.67
CA GLN A 805 29.60 -1.52 22.05
C GLN A 805 30.95 -2.24 22.26
N LEU A 806 31.10 -3.45 21.72
CA LEU A 806 32.34 -4.24 21.77
C LEU A 806 33.47 -3.55 21.00
N LYS A 807 33.20 -3.01 19.80
CA LYS A 807 34.17 -2.20 19.04
C LYS A 807 34.55 -0.91 19.77
N GLN A 808 33.61 -0.29 20.49
CA GLN A 808 33.85 0.93 21.23
C GLN A 808 34.68 0.67 22.51
N GLN A 809 34.44 -0.44 23.20
CA GLN A 809 35.32 -0.92 24.28
C GLN A 809 36.69 -1.34 23.77
N LEU A 810 36.78 -2.06 22.64
CA LEU A 810 38.04 -2.46 22.03
C LEU A 810 38.90 -1.23 21.67
N ASN A 811 38.29 -0.20 21.07
CA ASN A 811 38.97 1.06 20.76
C ASN A 811 39.45 1.82 22.01
N LEU A 812 38.74 1.73 23.14
CA LEU A 812 39.21 2.29 24.40
C LEU A 812 40.44 1.53 24.91
N VAL A 813 40.41 0.19 24.85
CA VAL A 813 41.53 -0.66 25.26
C VAL A 813 42.77 -0.45 24.39
N THR A 814 42.63 -0.36 23.06
CA THR A 814 43.77 -0.10 22.17
C THR A 814 44.39 1.28 22.43
N VAL A 815 43.59 2.35 22.54
CA VAL A 815 44.08 3.69 22.90
C VAL A 815 44.76 3.71 24.27
N THR A 816 44.33 2.87 25.21
CA THR A 816 44.98 2.77 26.53
C THR A 816 46.33 2.04 26.41
N LYS A 817 46.38 0.95 25.64
CA LYS A 817 47.61 0.20 25.38
C LYS A 817 48.62 0.99 24.55
N ASP A 818 48.20 1.82 23.61
CA ASP A 818 49.07 2.72 22.87
C ASP A 818 49.71 3.77 23.79
N LYS A 819 48.98 4.29 24.79
CA LYS A 819 49.54 5.19 25.80
C LYS A 819 50.54 4.49 26.72
N GLU A 820 50.26 3.27 27.16
CA GLU A 820 51.22 2.45 27.92
C GLU A 820 52.48 2.17 27.08
N LEU A 821 52.33 1.85 25.80
CA LEU A 821 53.43 1.59 24.88
C LEU A 821 54.26 2.86 24.60
N GLN A 822 53.62 4.03 24.51
CA GLN A 822 54.31 5.32 24.43
C GLN A 822 55.07 5.65 25.72
N ALA A 823 54.47 5.41 26.90
CA ALA A 823 55.16 5.59 28.18
C ALA A 823 56.39 4.68 28.29
N LEU A 824 56.26 3.39 27.95
CA LEU A 824 57.38 2.44 27.92
C LEU A 824 58.46 2.83 26.90
N ARG A 825 58.08 3.37 25.72
CA ARG A 825 59.06 3.90 24.76
C ARG A 825 59.82 5.10 25.32
N ASN A 826 59.13 6.02 26.00
CA ASN A 826 59.76 7.17 26.63
C ASN A 826 60.73 6.73 27.74
N ASP A 827 60.35 5.79 28.61
CA ASP A 827 61.23 5.23 29.65
C ASP A 827 62.44 4.51 29.05
N LEU A 828 62.27 3.81 27.92
CA LEU A 828 63.36 3.15 27.20
C LEU A 828 64.28 4.16 26.51
N GLU A 829 63.75 5.28 26.00
CA GLU A 829 64.56 6.40 25.50
C GLU A 829 65.32 7.12 26.62
N ILE A 830 64.69 7.39 27.76
CA ILE A 830 65.36 7.92 28.97
C ILE A 830 66.48 6.96 29.40
N SER A 831 66.19 5.66 29.46
CA SER A 831 67.18 4.64 29.79
C SER A 831 68.33 4.59 28.78
N ARG A 832 68.07 4.74 27.48
CA ARG A 832 69.10 4.84 26.44
C ARG A 832 69.92 6.12 26.56
N GLN A 833 69.30 7.25 26.86
CA GLN A 833 70.01 8.52 27.10
C GLN A 833 70.88 8.42 28.35
N LEU A 834 70.42 7.74 29.39
CA LEU A 834 71.17 7.52 30.63
C LEU A 834 72.33 6.52 30.42
N VAL A 835 72.13 5.45 29.66
CA VAL A 835 73.23 4.55 29.23
C VAL A 835 74.23 5.29 28.34
N ALA A 836 73.76 6.14 27.41
CA ALA A 836 74.64 6.95 26.57
C ALA A 836 75.39 8.02 27.38
N SER A 837 74.79 8.61 28.41
CA SER A 837 75.46 9.56 29.31
C SER A 837 76.48 8.86 30.22
N LEU A 838 76.17 7.65 30.70
CA LEU A 838 77.12 6.79 31.42
C LEU A 838 78.26 6.31 30.52
N GLN A 839 78.01 5.96 29.26
CA GLN A 839 79.07 5.67 28.28
C GLN A 839 79.90 6.91 27.98
N LYS A 840 79.28 8.10 27.91
CA LYS A 840 80.00 9.37 27.73
C LYS A 840 80.88 9.69 28.94
N GLN A 841 80.37 9.53 30.17
CA GLN A 841 81.17 9.61 31.40
C GLN A 841 82.30 8.58 31.42
N ARG A 842 82.02 7.32 31.04
CA ARG A 842 83.01 6.25 30.97
C ARG A 842 84.09 6.53 29.92
N SER A 843 83.74 7.18 28.81
CA SER A 843 84.69 7.63 27.79
C SER A 843 85.52 8.84 28.25
N SER A 844 84.95 9.77 29.03
CA SER A 844 85.73 10.84 29.67
C SER A 844 86.65 10.32 30.78
N SER A 845 86.28 9.24 31.49
CA SER A 845 87.18 8.57 32.46
C SER A 845 88.18 7.61 31.81
N SER A 846 88.03 7.29 30.52
CA SER A 846 89.00 6.47 29.76
C SER A 846 89.88 7.30 28.83
N MET A 847 89.76 8.63 28.84
CA MET A 847 90.71 9.56 28.20
C MET A 847 91.83 10.03 29.16
N SER A 848 91.98 9.37 30.31
CA SER A 848 93.05 9.59 31.29
C SER A 848 93.93 8.35 31.52
N SER A 849 94.07 7.48 30.53
CA SER A 849 95.08 6.41 30.50
C SER A 849 95.51 6.11 29.06
N GLU A 850 96.71 6.56 28.71
CA GLU A 850 97.38 6.30 27.43
C GLU A 850 97.78 4.81 27.30
N GLY A 851 97.94 4.28 26.07
CA GLY A 851 98.26 2.85 25.94
C GLY A 851 98.37 2.21 24.54
N SER A 852 98.95 2.91 23.55
CA SER A 852 99.74 2.38 22.41
C SER A 852 99.22 1.29 21.41
N VAL A 853 99.88 1.31 20.24
CA VAL A 853 99.99 0.28 19.18
C VAL A 853 98.99 0.30 18.01
N SER A 854 99.58 0.36 16.80
CA SER A 854 98.96 0.38 15.46
C SER A 854 98.62 -1.04 14.97
N SER A 855 97.55 -1.26 14.18
CA SER A 855 97.50 -1.16 12.71
C SER A 855 96.23 -1.95 12.27
N ARG A 856 95.65 -1.91 11.06
CA ARG A 856 96.11 -1.55 9.70
C ARG A 856 94.88 -1.26 8.80
N SER A 857 95.05 -0.46 7.74
CA SER A 857 94.26 -0.44 6.48
C SER A 857 92.71 -0.39 6.49
N ARG A 858 92.19 0.85 6.47
CA ARG A 858 91.25 1.44 5.45
C ARG A 858 91.27 0.80 4.03
N PRO A 859 90.41 1.21 3.06
CA PRO A 859 88.98 1.65 3.06
C PRO A 859 88.26 1.02 1.80
N PRO A 860 87.32 1.64 1.03
CA PRO A 860 86.36 2.77 1.20
C PRO A 860 84.89 2.31 0.83
N ARG A 861 83.87 3.07 0.35
CA ARG A 861 83.60 4.51 0.09
C ARG A 861 82.07 4.78 0.07
N SER A 862 81.65 6.05 0.20
CA SER A 862 80.55 6.81 -0.46
C SER A 862 79.27 6.10 -1.02
N SER A 863 78.06 6.69 -0.95
CA SER A 863 77.65 8.01 -0.41
C SER A 863 76.13 8.26 -0.46
N ASN A 864 75.66 9.17 0.41
CA ASN A 864 74.51 10.07 0.28
C ASN A 864 73.07 9.55 0.44
N HIS A 865 72.43 10.02 1.52
CA HIS A 865 71.29 10.96 1.51
C HIS A 865 70.29 10.91 0.33
N SER A 866 68.97 10.96 0.54
CA SER A 866 68.20 11.07 1.80
C SER A 866 66.69 11.01 1.53
N ALA A 867 65.92 10.46 2.49
CA ALA A 867 64.48 10.71 2.72
C ALA A 867 63.50 10.26 1.60
N THR A 868 62.28 9.76 1.87
CA THR A 868 61.54 9.62 3.13
C THR A 868 60.51 8.48 3.05
N SER A 869 60.27 7.79 4.16
CA SER A 869 59.08 6.98 4.50
C SER A 869 58.54 5.97 3.46
N SER A 870 58.97 4.70 3.60
CA SER A 870 58.02 3.58 3.57
C SER A 870 56.98 3.78 4.69
N LEU A 871 55.67 3.56 4.53
CA LEU A 871 54.95 2.42 3.96
C LEU A 871 55.12 1.15 4.83
N VAL A 872 54.03 0.38 4.91
CA VAL A 872 53.83 -0.94 5.56
C VAL A 872 53.33 -0.82 7.02
N ARG A 873 52.05 -1.07 7.35
CA ARG A 873 51.23 -2.31 7.37
C ARG A 873 51.54 -3.24 8.56
N HIS A 874 50.45 -3.73 9.15
CA HIS A 874 50.28 -4.94 9.97
C HIS A 874 50.62 -4.81 11.47
N ASP A 875 49.82 -5.36 12.41
CA ASP A 875 48.61 -6.21 12.34
C ASP A 875 47.55 -5.79 13.40
#